data_AF-S9VHV0-F1
#
_entry.id   AF-S9VHV0-F1
#
_cell.length_a   1.000
_cell.length_b   1.000
_cell.length_c   1.000
_cell.angle_alpha   90.00
_cell.angle_beta   90.00
_cell.angle_gamma   90.00
#
_symmetry.space_group_name_H-M   'P 1'
#
loop_
_entity.id
_entity.type
_entity.pdbx_description
1 polymer ?
#
loop_
_entity_poly.entity_id
_entity_poly.type
_entity_poly.pdbx_seq_one_letter_code
_entity_poly.pdbx_strand_id
1 'polypeptide(L)'
;MPAEVVLMMDLAGVLNTSPFHAARRLAERMMRCVFYRAGSHLTLKMKNRSVDFLARQYSNFFFTVTDFTERIRGSKSAFERLELGEINRVEFIPEFKAEMTFMLSALEKENIEELEAMSITYPNRVQTLRKRFPLLTDTIVQSLVLELMDVEAFLCTIEKVSPRKNVLNLLHYLRVKSQQEIRLYAMGNTWETEGQYRRMLKTMHTSVSDSVSTAFPVTCPIEYGKEAKFNNFFQVNGLFDGYIQSYTYHKRKPFPDIFLHALDQVTSSRTPTGDALRFDIKPYIFYFDDVGDHCEVARELSGDPFTEVFLIEDGACDVFKDVIAALKMVAVKDPFWDKVVEGIQKDMTPLFKPPTDPNGKGISWVEEEINNYNNNLLFIAPPQNDICHPVNVLEKRQYQMDEEDQDAILYYCAQHLPHLFPIDIPDQPQKGMRLAHKPGLATSAGPITFDYFEGSKYFQTFRITLRTGSYVLRIQPCGPNPFDSADIKNEYEAMMYLSHLQPQIHIPTMLLYCDSYAVCGRRFFIRRYVDGEVVTNIRQLIQPRIHRPYSERRRVVNVELKPKLFYRAAVAALAAMHNVPLPAFLHQRDDTTQRMHPLLRRINGFIEQYQISIQDSGSQGCEALRSTEVERLCTALRSCFDQTQISHLMVPFPDRLVISHGHFDMTSLVFSHRSLEGRAKYPPSLVGSIQYRFTHEDDPLLDVAALSLFHFIPSPEGLYDAPKSVKLIFPTPGEIMDYYCTFRGYMRHMDRVRREDIFNVYLAALCLQRATRIVVNLAGIMQANNNMLDAAENRNIAFADQMARRGIELLLRRQKAKV
;
A
#
# COMPACT_ATOMS: atom_id res chain seq x y z
N MET A 1 -20.42 47.59 4.43
CA MET A 1 -19.98 46.55 5.38
C MET A 1 -20.62 45.26 4.96
N PRO A 2 -19.89 44.15 5.00
CA PRO A 2 -20.45 42.87 4.61
C PRO A 2 -21.59 42.47 5.53
N ALA A 3 -22.53 41.67 5.01
CA ALA A 3 -23.66 41.15 5.79
C ALA A 3 -23.16 40.24 6.92
N GLU A 4 -23.72 40.38 8.12
CA GLU A 4 -23.35 39.57 9.28
C GLU A 4 -23.88 38.13 9.15
N VAL A 5 -23.00 37.15 9.31
CA VAL A 5 -23.31 35.71 9.18
C VAL A 5 -23.06 34.99 10.50
N VAL A 6 -24.04 34.21 10.95
CA VAL A 6 -23.97 33.41 12.17
C VAL A 6 -24.08 31.93 11.80
N LEU A 7 -23.06 31.15 12.13
CA LEU A 7 -23.06 29.70 11.98
C LEU A 7 -23.24 29.06 13.35
N MET A 8 -24.35 28.35 13.54
CA MET A 8 -24.70 27.66 14.78
C MET A 8 -24.59 26.16 14.55
N MET A 9 -23.65 25.51 15.23
CA MET A 9 -23.31 24.11 14.99
C MET A 9 -23.51 23.28 16.25
N ASP A 10 -24.12 22.11 16.09
CA ASP A 10 -24.19 21.12 17.17
C ASP A 10 -22.77 20.63 17.56
N LEU A 11 -22.51 20.59 18.87
CA LEU A 11 -21.19 20.29 19.40
C LEU A 11 -20.83 18.81 19.20
N ALA A 12 -21.75 17.89 19.49
CA ALA A 12 -21.47 16.45 19.55
C ALA A 12 -21.50 15.78 18.17
N GLY A 13 -22.42 16.21 17.31
CA GLY A 13 -22.62 15.70 15.96
C GLY A 13 -21.77 16.40 14.92
N VAL A 14 -21.82 17.74 14.87
CA VAL A 14 -21.25 18.55 13.78
C VAL A 14 -19.81 18.99 14.07
N LEU A 15 -19.54 19.56 15.25
CA LEU A 15 -18.19 20.04 15.58
C LEU A 15 -17.25 18.93 16.03
N ASN A 16 -17.79 17.87 16.64
CA ASN A 16 -17.04 16.68 16.99
C ASN A 16 -17.02 15.63 15.89
N THR A 17 -17.72 15.85 14.77
CA THR A 17 -17.83 14.99 13.55
C THR A 17 -17.09 13.68 13.70
N SER A 18 -17.70 12.80 14.49
CA SER A 18 -16.97 11.66 14.96
C SER A 18 -16.68 10.70 13.80
N PRO A 19 -15.60 9.93 13.87
CA PRO A 19 -15.43 8.75 13.04
C PRO A 19 -16.47 7.65 13.34
N PHE A 20 -17.52 7.87 14.16
CA PHE A 20 -18.47 6.84 14.61
C PHE A 20 -19.06 6.08 13.41
N HIS A 21 -19.53 6.75 12.36
CA HIS A 21 -20.11 6.03 11.20
C HIS A 21 -19.07 5.22 10.41
N ALA A 22 -17.85 5.75 10.22
CA ALA A 22 -16.77 5.05 9.54
C ALA A 22 -16.26 3.85 10.35
N ALA A 23 -16.03 4.05 11.65
CA ALA A 23 -15.65 3.01 12.59
C ALA A 23 -16.75 1.96 12.77
N ARG A 24 -18.03 2.34 12.71
CA ARG A 24 -19.17 1.40 12.71
C ARG A 24 -19.21 0.57 11.44
N ARG A 25 -18.96 1.16 10.27
CA ARG A 25 -18.86 0.42 9.00
C ARG A 25 -17.66 -0.53 8.99
N LEU A 26 -16.53 -0.10 9.56
CA LEU A 26 -15.34 -0.94 9.75
C LEU A 26 -15.66 -2.14 10.65
N ALA A 27 -16.22 -1.89 11.83
CA ALA A 27 -16.62 -2.92 12.77
C ALA A 27 -17.71 -3.83 12.21
N GLU A 28 -18.71 -3.30 11.50
CA GLU A 28 -19.72 -4.12 10.80
C GLU A 28 -19.03 -5.07 9.82
N ARG A 29 -18.08 -4.58 9.01
CA ARG A 29 -17.37 -5.40 8.03
C ARG A 29 -16.51 -6.48 8.69
N MET A 30 -15.82 -6.15 9.78
CA MET A 30 -15.03 -7.10 10.56
C MET A 30 -15.92 -8.14 11.26
N MET A 31 -17.02 -7.71 11.88
CA MET A 31 -17.99 -8.60 12.52
C MET A 31 -18.70 -9.49 11.52
N ARG A 32 -18.94 -9.00 10.29
CA ARG A 32 -19.43 -9.82 9.19
C ARG A 32 -18.44 -10.94 8.86
N CYS A 33 -17.15 -10.64 8.80
CA CYS A 33 -16.09 -11.64 8.62
C CYS A 33 -16.05 -12.65 9.78
N VAL A 34 -16.14 -12.17 11.04
CA VAL A 34 -16.24 -13.01 12.24
C VAL A 34 -17.40 -14.00 12.11
N PHE A 35 -18.60 -13.51 11.82
CA PHE A 35 -19.80 -14.36 11.73
C PHE A 35 -19.80 -15.28 10.50
N TYR A 36 -19.26 -14.85 9.35
CA TYR A 36 -19.06 -15.76 8.21
C TYR A 36 -18.07 -16.88 8.51
N ARG A 37 -17.03 -16.63 9.33
CA ARG A 37 -16.08 -17.67 9.75
C ARG A 37 -16.65 -18.58 10.84
N ALA A 38 -17.45 -18.04 11.74
CA ALA A 38 -18.15 -18.80 12.77
C ALA A 38 -19.38 -19.56 12.24
N GLY A 39 -19.78 -19.34 10.98
CA GLY A 39 -21.05 -19.78 10.38
C GLY A 39 -21.56 -21.16 10.77
N SER A 40 -20.82 -22.25 10.47
CA SER A 40 -21.27 -23.62 10.78
C SER A 40 -21.46 -23.87 12.27
N HIS A 41 -20.63 -23.25 13.11
CA HIS A 41 -20.69 -23.34 14.58
C HIS A 41 -21.87 -22.55 15.17
N LEU A 42 -22.26 -21.44 14.54
CA LEU A 42 -23.33 -20.57 15.03
C LEU A 42 -24.72 -20.89 14.48
N THR A 43 -24.86 -21.81 13.51
CA THR A 43 -26.14 -22.15 12.85
C THR A 43 -27.29 -22.40 13.83
N LEU A 44 -27.03 -23.09 14.95
CA LEU A 44 -28.02 -23.38 16.01
C LEU A 44 -28.30 -22.18 16.93
N LYS A 45 -27.32 -21.28 17.12
CA LYS A 45 -27.43 -20.09 18.00
C LYS A 45 -27.99 -18.85 17.28
N MET A 46 -27.92 -18.80 15.94
CA MET A 46 -28.30 -17.63 15.12
C MET A 46 -29.82 -17.42 14.97
N LYS A 47 -30.69 -18.33 15.44
CA LYS A 47 -32.17 -18.23 15.36
C LYS A 47 -32.68 -17.72 13.99
N ASN A 48 -32.16 -18.27 12.88
CA ASN A 48 -32.47 -17.88 11.48
C ASN A 48 -32.16 -16.42 11.08
N ARG A 49 -31.34 -15.68 11.84
CA ARG A 49 -30.88 -14.34 11.45
C ARG A 49 -29.75 -14.41 10.42
N SER A 50 -29.76 -13.53 9.43
CA SER A 50 -28.68 -13.44 8.44
C SER A 50 -27.39 -12.89 9.07
N VAL A 51 -26.25 -13.26 8.49
CA VAL A 51 -24.93 -12.74 8.88
C VAL A 51 -24.88 -11.22 8.77
N ASP A 52 -25.50 -10.65 7.72
CA ASP A 52 -25.53 -9.20 7.52
C ASP A 52 -26.34 -8.47 8.60
N PHE A 53 -27.46 -9.06 9.04
CA PHE A 53 -28.24 -8.51 10.14
C PHE A 53 -27.44 -8.51 11.46
N LEU A 54 -26.74 -9.60 11.75
CA LEU A 54 -25.91 -9.70 12.96
C LEU A 54 -24.71 -8.75 12.88
N ALA A 55 -24.03 -8.65 11.74
CA ALA A 55 -22.94 -7.70 11.56
C ALA A 55 -23.38 -6.26 11.88
N ARG A 56 -24.56 -5.84 11.41
CA ARG A 56 -25.14 -4.52 11.73
C ARG A 56 -25.46 -4.37 13.21
N GLN A 57 -26.03 -5.39 13.84
CA GLN A 57 -26.33 -5.38 15.28
C GLN A 57 -25.07 -5.18 16.13
N TYR A 58 -23.92 -5.68 15.68
CA TYR A 58 -22.63 -5.61 16.37
C TYR A 58 -21.69 -4.54 15.81
N SER A 59 -22.18 -3.60 14.98
CA SER A 59 -21.36 -2.55 14.36
C SER A 59 -20.70 -1.62 15.37
N ASN A 60 -21.16 -1.58 16.62
CA ASN A 60 -20.63 -0.68 17.65
C ASN A 60 -19.54 -1.34 18.49
N PHE A 61 -18.92 -2.42 18.01
CA PHE A 61 -18.02 -3.24 18.80
C PHE A 61 -16.89 -2.42 19.46
N PHE A 62 -16.12 -1.63 18.70
CA PHE A 62 -15.03 -0.82 19.26
C PHE A 62 -15.50 0.12 20.37
N PHE A 63 -16.62 0.83 20.16
CA PHE A 63 -17.19 1.71 21.18
C PHE A 63 -17.81 0.97 22.35
N THR A 64 -18.20 -0.30 22.16
CA THR A 64 -18.65 -1.16 23.24
C THR A 64 -17.48 -1.54 24.15
N VAL A 65 -16.27 -1.74 23.60
CA VAL A 65 -15.05 -1.93 24.40
C VAL A 65 -14.77 -0.69 25.25
N THR A 66 -14.77 0.49 24.63
CA THR A 66 -14.56 1.77 25.32
C THR A 66 -15.60 2.01 26.43
N ASP A 67 -16.90 1.85 26.10
CA ASP A 67 -18.00 2.01 27.06
C ASP A 67 -17.91 0.99 28.21
N PHE A 68 -17.48 -0.24 27.92
CA PHE A 68 -17.23 -1.23 28.97
C PHE A 68 -16.11 -0.78 29.91
N THR A 69 -14.95 -0.36 29.37
CA THR A 69 -13.81 0.08 30.18
C THR A 69 -14.18 1.28 31.06
N GLU A 70 -14.86 2.26 30.50
CA GLU A 70 -15.19 3.50 31.21
C GLU A 70 -16.38 3.37 32.15
N ARG A 71 -17.48 2.77 31.69
CA ARG A 71 -18.78 2.82 32.38
C ARG A 71 -19.13 1.56 33.14
N ILE A 72 -18.45 0.45 32.87
CA ILE A 72 -18.68 -0.84 33.56
C ILE A 72 -17.50 -1.14 34.48
N ARG A 73 -16.27 -1.11 33.96
CA ARG A 73 -15.05 -1.30 34.76
C ARG A 73 -14.73 -0.09 35.62
N GLY A 74 -14.93 1.13 35.12
CA GLY A 74 -14.72 2.38 35.87
C GLY A 74 -13.31 2.96 35.74
N SER A 75 -12.58 2.60 34.69
CA SER A 75 -11.22 3.08 34.40
C SER A 75 -11.20 3.89 33.10
N LYS A 76 -10.23 4.80 32.94
CA LYS A 76 -10.04 5.51 31.66
C LYS A 76 -9.72 4.50 30.55
N SER A 77 -10.37 4.61 29.40
CA SER A 77 -10.07 3.78 28.24
C SER A 77 -8.76 4.20 27.58
N ALA A 78 -8.17 3.32 26.78
CA ALA A 78 -7.00 3.60 25.96
C ALA A 78 -7.30 4.75 24.98
N PHE A 79 -8.55 4.88 24.53
CA PHE A 79 -8.99 5.99 23.69
C PHE A 79 -8.96 7.32 24.46
N GLU A 80 -9.58 7.39 25.64
CA GLU A 80 -9.54 8.59 26.50
C GLU A 80 -8.10 8.96 26.90
N ARG A 81 -7.28 7.96 27.24
CA ARG A 81 -5.87 8.17 27.60
C ARG A 81 -5.03 8.66 26.41
N LEU A 82 -5.32 8.20 25.20
CA LEU A 82 -4.67 8.68 23.98
C LEU A 82 -5.06 10.14 23.71
N GLU A 83 -6.33 10.50 23.88
CA GLU A 83 -6.81 11.89 23.70
C GLU A 83 -6.21 12.86 24.74
N LEU A 84 -6.04 12.39 25.98
CA LEU A 84 -5.40 13.16 27.05
C LEU A 84 -3.87 13.21 26.94
N GLY A 85 -3.28 12.50 25.96
CA GLY A 85 -1.83 12.40 25.78
C GLY A 85 -1.13 11.59 26.88
N GLU A 86 -1.87 10.79 27.66
CA GLU A 86 -1.33 9.92 28.71
C GLU A 86 -0.66 8.67 28.13
N ILE A 87 -1.08 8.25 26.93
CA ILE A 87 -0.42 7.20 26.15
C ILE A 87 -0.22 7.64 24.71
N ASN A 88 0.80 7.09 24.07
CA ASN A 88 1.07 7.33 22.65
C ASN A 88 0.41 6.25 21.75
N ARG A 89 0.47 6.45 20.42
CA ARG A 89 -0.12 5.55 19.43
C ARG A 89 0.40 4.11 19.50
N VAL A 90 1.69 3.93 19.84
CA VAL A 90 2.33 2.61 19.96
C VAL A 90 1.79 1.87 21.18
N GLU A 91 1.49 2.60 22.26
CA GLU A 91 0.87 2.07 23.47
C GLU A 91 -0.63 1.85 23.31
N PHE A 92 -1.33 2.64 22.48
CA PHE A 92 -2.77 2.49 22.27
C PHE A 92 -3.17 1.09 21.77
N ILE A 93 -2.47 0.55 20.77
CA ILE A 93 -2.83 -0.75 20.17
C ILE A 93 -2.79 -1.89 21.19
N PRO A 94 -1.69 -2.14 21.95
CA PRO A 94 -1.66 -3.18 22.96
C PRO A 94 -2.62 -2.90 24.12
N GLU A 95 -2.80 -1.65 24.53
CA GLU A 95 -3.70 -1.28 25.63
C GLU A 95 -5.18 -1.49 25.26
N PHE A 96 -5.58 -1.09 24.06
CA PHE A 96 -6.94 -1.31 23.57
C PHE A 96 -7.21 -2.80 23.29
N LYS A 97 -6.21 -3.56 22.83
CA LYS A 97 -6.32 -5.04 22.75
C LYS A 97 -6.47 -5.67 24.14
N ALA A 98 -5.79 -5.15 25.16
CA ALA A 98 -5.94 -5.61 26.53
C ALA A 98 -7.35 -5.31 27.07
N GLU A 99 -7.92 -4.13 26.78
CA GLU A 99 -9.30 -3.79 27.12
C GLU A 99 -10.32 -4.70 26.43
N MET A 100 -10.14 -4.95 25.13
CA MET A 100 -10.96 -5.89 24.37
C MET A 100 -10.91 -7.28 25.01
N THR A 101 -9.71 -7.79 25.30
CA THR A 101 -9.51 -9.10 25.93
C THR A 101 -10.18 -9.15 27.30
N PHE A 102 -10.00 -8.11 28.11
CA PHE A 102 -10.60 -8.00 29.43
C PHE A 102 -12.12 -8.01 29.38
N MET A 103 -12.74 -7.24 28.46
CA MET A 103 -14.19 -7.24 28.26
C MET A 103 -14.69 -8.63 27.87
N LEU A 104 -14.03 -9.31 26.92
CA LEU A 104 -14.41 -10.64 26.47
C LEU A 104 -14.29 -11.68 27.62
N SER A 105 -13.22 -11.64 28.40
CA SER A 105 -13.06 -12.50 29.59
C SER A 105 -14.14 -12.23 30.65
N ALA A 106 -14.51 -10.97 30.89
CA ALA A 106 -15.59 -10.65 31.82
C ALA A 106 -16.96 -11.18 31.32
N LEU A 107 -17.18 -11.17 30.00
CA LEU A 107 -18.41 -11.70 29.41
C LEU A 107 -18.54 -13.23 29.58
N GLU A 108 -17.46 -13.97 29.81
CA GLU A 108 -17.49 -15.42 30.09
C GLU A 108 -17.88 -15.77 31.54
N LYS A 109 -17.69 -14.87 32.51
CA LYS A 109 -17.90 -15.15 33.94
C LYS A 109 -19.37 -15.22 34.32
N GLU A 110 -19.82 -16.34 34.88
CA GLU A 110 -21.24 -16.51 35.24
C GLU A 110 -21.58 -15.92 36.61
N ASN A 111 -20.60 -15.87 37.52
CA ASN A 111 -20.79 -15.49 38.91
C ASN A 111 -20.42 -14.02 39.17
N ILE A 112 -21.18 -13.35 40.05
CA ILE A 112 -20.93 -11.95 40.42
C ILE A 112 -19.59 -11.82 41.19
N GLU A 113 -19.28 -12.78 42.05
CA GLU A 113 -18.03 -12.83 42.83
C GLU A 113 -16.78 -12.85 41.91
N GLU A 114 -16.85 -13.57 40.79
CA GLU A 114 -15.77 -13.60 39.79
C GLU A 114 -15.59 -12.26 39.07
N LEU A 115 -16.69 -11.53 38.84
CA LEU A 115 -16.65 -10.20 38.22
C LEU A 115 -16.11 -9.14 39.19
N GLU A 116 -16.46 -9.24 40.47
CA GLU A 116 -15.92 -8.39 41.54
C GLU A 116 -14.41 -8.62 41.71
N ALA A 117 -13.96 -9.87 41.64
CA ALA A 117 -12.54 -10.24 41.68
C ALA A 117 -11.72 -9.67 40.49
N MET A 118 -12.38 -9.33 39.37
CA MET A 118 -11.75 -8.67 38.22
C MET A 118 -11.67 -7.14 38.36
N SER A 119 -12.03 -6.56 39.51
CA SER A 119 -12.05 -5.11 39.74
C SER A 119 -13.03 -4.36 38.84
N ILE A 120 -14.21 -4.93 38.59
CA ILE A 120 -15.29 -4.28 37.83
C ILE A 120 -16.19 -3.48 38.78
N THR A 121 -16.31 -2.18 38.55
CA THR A 121 -17.10 -1.28 39.42
C THR A 121 -18.61 -1.56 39.39
N TYR A 122 -19.16 -1.97 38.24
CA TYR A 122 -20.61 -2.20 38.07
C TYR A 122 -20.92 -3.60 37.47
N PRO A 123 -20.76 -4.70 38.23
CA PRO A 123 -20.89 -6.07 37.70
C PRO A 123 -22.27 -6.39 37.11
N ASN A 124 -23.35 -5.80 37.65
CA ASN A 124 -24.71 -5.97 37.12
C ASN A 124 -24.88 -5.49 35.65
N ARG A 125 -24.05 -4.54 35.20
CA ARG A 125 -24.08 -4.06 33.81
C ARG A 125 -23.48 -5.06 32.83
N VAL A 126 -22.59 -5.95 33.28
CA VAL A 126 -22.02 -7.03 32.46
C VAL A 126 -23.13 -7.98 31.98
N GLN A 127 -24.09 -8.33 32.85
CA GLN A 127 -25.24 -9.15 32.47
C GLN A 127 -26.13 -8.48 31.42
N THR A 128 -26.30 -7.17 31.50
CA THR A 128 -27.06 -6.39 30.50
C THR A 128 -26.36 -6.42 29.14
N LEU A 129 -25.03 -6.28 29.14
CA LEU A 129 -24.21 -6.36 27.93
C LEU A 129 -24.25 -7.77 27.32
N ARG A 130 -24.19 -8.81 28.15
CA ARG A 130 -24.33 -10.22 27.75
C ARG A 130 -25.67 -10.48 27.05
N LYS A 131 -26.78 -9.94 27.57
CA LYS A 131 -28.11 -10.05 26.95
C LYS A 131 -28.18 -9.32 25.59
N ARG A 132 -27.51 -8.17 25.47
CA ARG A 132 -27.49 -7.35 24.25
C ARG A 132 -26.63 -7.99 23.14
N PHE A 133 -25.51 -8.60 23.52
CA PHE A 133 -24.52 -9.17 22.61
C PHE A 133 -24.20 -10.65 22.94
N PRO A 134 -25.17 -11.56 22.87
CA PRO A 134 -25.02 -12.95 23.32
C PRO A 134 -23.95 -13.73 22.57
N LEU A 135 -23.67 -13.40 21.30
CA LEU A 135 -22.61 -14.06 20.53
C LEU A 135 -21.19 -13.75 21.03
N LEU A 136 -20.97 -12.66 21.79
CA LEU A 136 -19.65 -12.36 22.35
C LEU A 136 -19.27 -13.25 23.54
N THR A 137 -20.18 -14.09 24.06
CA THR A 137 -19.83 -15.10 25.08
C THR A 137 -19.41 -16.44 24.47
N ASP A 138 -19.47 -16.58 23.14
CA ASP A 138 -19.06 -17.80 22.47
C ASP A 138 -17.55 -17.81 22.25
N THR A 139 -16.85 -18.82 22.76
CA THR A 139 -15.39 -18.91 22.74
C THR A 139 -14.80 -18.86 21.33
N ILE A 140 -15.51 -19.41 20.32
CA ILE A 140 -15.07 -19.36 18.92
C ILE A 140 -15.24 -17.94 18.37
N VAL A 141 -16.34 -17.26 18.70
CA VAL A 141 -16.55 -15.87 18.33
C VAL A 141 -15.51 -14.96 18.99
N GLN A 142 -15.20 -15.17 20.28
CA GLN A 142 -14.17 -14.39 20.97
C GLN A 142 -12.79 -14.57 20.33
N SER A 143 -12.40 -15.82 20.04
CA SER A 143 -11.14 -16.10 19.35
C SER A 143 -11.07 -15.42 17.98
N LEU A 144 -12.16 -15.44 17.21
CA LEU A 144 -12.23 -14.79 15.91
C LEU A 144 -12.26 -13.26 16.02
N VAL A 145 -12.86 -12.70 17.07
CA VAL A 145 -12.84 -11.26 17.36
C VAL A 145 -11.41 -10.81 17.67
N LEU A 146 -10.70 -11.53 18.54
CA LEU A 146 -9.29 -11.22 18.85
C LEU A 146 -8.37 -11.37 17.62
N GLU A 147 -8.68 -12.30 16.71
CA GLU A 147 -7.94 -12.52 15.46
C GLU A 147 -8.24 -11.45 14.39
N LEU A 148 -9.50 -11.06 14.23
CA LEU A 148 -9.97 -10.31 13.06
C LEU A 148 -10.26 -8.83 13.32
N MET A 149 -10.43 -8.41 14.58
CA MET A 149 -10.62 -7.01 14.89
C MET A 149 -9.30 -6.27 14.80
N ASP A 150 -9.21 -5.38 13.83
CA ASP A 150 -8.02 -4.59 13.59
C ASP A 150 -8.11 -3.25 14.35
N VAL A 151 -7.52 -3.25 15.54
CA VAL A 151 -7.39 -2.09 16.43
C VAL A 151 -6.56 -0.98 15.78
N GLU A 152 -5.61 -1.33 14.91
CA GLU A 152 -4.81 -0.34 14.19
C GLU A 152 -5.60 0.30 13.05
N ALA A 153 -6.40 -0.46 12.30
CA ALA A 153 -7.33 0.11 11.33
C ALA A 153 -8.40 0.96 12.02
N PHE A 154 -8.85 0.59 13.22
CA PHE A 154 -9.71 1.43 14.04
C PHE A 154 -9.01 2.73 14.41
N LEU A 155 -7.78 2.65 14.94
CA LEU A 155 -6.93 3.80 15.27
C LEU A 155 -6.67 4.70 14.05
N CYS A 156 -6.44 4.13 12.87
CA CYS A 156 -6.31 4.90 11.64
C CYS A 156 -7.64 5.49 11.15
N THR A 157 -8.77 4.82 11.38
CA THR A 157 -10.10 5.34 11.05
C THR A 157 -10.46 6.53 11.95
N ILE A 158 -9.97 6.54 13.18
CA ILE A 158 -10.10 7.69 14.09
C ILE A 158 -9.02 8.77 13.86
N GLU A 159 -7.80 8.40 13.45
CA GLU A 159 -6.66 9.32 13.30
C GLU A 159 -6.48 9.92 11.90
N LYS A 160 -6.90 9.27 10.83
CA LYS A 160 -6.73 9.83 9.48
C LYS A 160 -7.66 11.01 9.32
N VAL A 161 -7.06 12.19 9.52
CA VAL A 161 -7.64 13.49 9.29
C VAL A 161 -8.90 13.65 10.12
N SER A 162 -8.74 13.92 11.42
CA SER A 162 -9.85 14.26 12.32
C SER A 162 -10.85 15.13 11.54
N PRO A 163 -12.04 14.62 11.19
CA PRO A 163 -13.03 15.39 10.42
C PRO A 163 -13.33 16.70 11.14
N ARG A 164 -13.36 16.62 12.47
CA ARG A 164 -13.30 17.72 13.42
C ARG A 164 -12.16 18.71 13.15
N LYS A 165 -10.91 18.28 12.99
CA LYS A 165 -9.79 19.17 12.65
C LYS A 165 -9.98 19.89 11.32
N ASN A 166 -10.51 19.22 10.29
CA ASN A 166 -10.80 19.88 9.02
C ASN A 166 -11.92 20.91 9.17
N VAL A 167 -12.97 20.59 9.92
CA VAL A 167 -14.04 21.53 10.27
C VAL A 167 -13.47 22.71 11.06
N LEU A 168 -12.60 22.49 12.06
CA LEU A 168 -11.93 23.56 12.81
C LEU A 168 -11.03 24.42 11.92
N ASN A 169 -10.31 23.82 10.97
CA ASN A 169 -9.51 24.53 9.96
C ASN A 169 -10.40 25.35 9.02
N LEU A 170 -11.56 24.83 8.61
CA LEU A 170 -12.55 25.56 7.82
C LEU A 170 -13.08 26.77 8.59
N LEU A 171 -13.48 26.57 9.85
CA LEU A 171 -13.98 27.63 10.71
C LEU A 171 -12.91 28.72 10.97
N HIS A 172 -11.66 28.31 11.19
CA HIS A 172 -10.54 29.24 11.33
C HIS A 172 -10.28 30.01 10.03
N TYR A 173 -10.29 29.33 8.87
CA TYR A 173 -10.14 29.94 7.55
C TYR A 173 -11.19 31.02 7.33
N LEU A 174 -12.45 30.69 7.61
CA LEU A 174 -13.59 31.59 7.52
C LEU A 174 -13.39 32.83 8.38
N ARG A 175 -12.95 32.66 9.62
CA ARG A 175 -12.72 33.76 10.56
C ARG A 175 -11.59 34.69 10.10
N VAL A 176 -10.50 34.14 9.57
CA VAL A 176 -9.36 34.90 9.04
C VAL A 176 -9.74 35.67 7.77
N LYS A 177 -10.48 35.06 6.85
CA LYS A 177 -10.86 35.68 5.57
C LYS A 177 -12.00 36.69 5.67
N SER A 178 -12.93 36.47 6.58
CA SER A 178 -14.07 37.37 6.80
C SER A 178 -13.75 38.56 7.70
N GLN A 179 -12.52 38.66 8.25
CA GLN A 179 -12.16 39.72 9.21
C GLN A 179 -13.11 39.81 10.42
N GLN A 180 -13.60 38.67 10.91
CA GLN A 180 -14.55 38.52 12.03
C GLN A 180 -16.04 38.84 11.74
N GLU A 181 -16.42 38.95 10.47
CA GLU A 181 -17.84 39.16 10.08
C GLU A 181 -18.68 37.86 10.18
N ILE A 182 -18.01 36.70 10.27
CA ILE A 182 -18.64 35.43 10.65
C ILE A 182 -18.55 35.26 12.17
N ARG A 183 -19.70 35.03 12.79
CA ARG A 183 -19.81 34.57 14.17
C ARG A 183 -20.05 33.07 14.25
N LEU A 184 -19.37 32.42 15.18
CA LEU A 184 -19.40 30.98 15.37
C LEU A 184 -19.96 30.64 16.75
N TYR A 185 -21.07 29.92 16.77
CA TYR A 185 -21.69 29.42 18.00
C TYR A 185 -21.70 27.90 18.01
N ALA A 186 -21.36 27.34 19.17
CA ALA A 186 -21.47 25.92 19.43
C ALA A 186 -22.65 25.66 20.37
N MET A 187 -23.51 24.70 20.01
CA MET A 187 -24.68 24.31 20.80
C MET A 187 -24.45 22.92 21.39
N GLY A 188 -24.74 22.70 22.68
CA GLY A 188 -24.58 21.39 23.31
C GLY A 188 -25.66 21.07 24.35
N ASN A 189 -25.96 19.78 24.51
CA ASN A 189 -26.97 19.29 25.45
C ASN A 189 -26.36 18.73 26.75
N THR A 190 -27.05 18.90 27.89
CA THR A 190 -26.54 18.50 29.22
C THR A 190 -26.32 16.98 29.38
N TRP A 191 -27.02 16.12 28.64
CA TRP A 191 -26.79 14.67 28.70
C TRP A 191 -25.41 14.24 28.16
N GLU A 192 -24.83 15.04 27.28
CA GLU A 192 -23.50 14.82 26.69
C GLU A 192 -22.39 15.25 27.66
N THR A 193 -22.72 16.14 28.61
CA THR A 193 -21.81 16.68 29.62
C THR A 193 -21.99 16.07 31.01
N GLU A 194 -23.07 15.33 31.29
CA GLU A 194 -23.28 14.68 32.60
C GLU A 194 -22.29 13.55 32.92
N GLY A 195 -21.64 12.96 31.91
CA GLY A 195 -20.47 12.10 32.11
C GLY A 195 -19.28 12.86 32.73
N GLN A 196 -19.20 14.18 32.52
CA GLN A 196 -18.17 15.07 33.04
C GLN A 196 -18.59 15.78 34.34
N TYR A 197 -19.88 15.93 34.64
CA TYR A 197 -20.33 16.62 35.86
C TYR A 197 -19.96 15.88 37.17
N ARG A 198 -19.85 14.54 37.15
CA ARG A 198 -19.25 13.78 38.27
C ARG A 198 -17.76 14.06 38.46
N ARG A 199 -17.04 14.48 37.41
CA ARG A 199 -15.61 14.85 37.47
C ARG A 199 -15.44 16.30 37.97
N MET A 200 -16.37 17.18 37.66
CA MET A 200 -16.28 18.62 37.94
C MET A 200 -16.55 19.01 39.41
N LEU A 201 -17.30 18.20 40.17
CA LEU A 201 -17.49 18.40 41.62
C LEU A 201 -16.19 18.28 42.44
N LYS A 202 -15.09 17.82 41.84
CA LYS A 202 -13.76 17.81 42.47
C LYS A 202 -12.92 19.07 42.19
N THR A 203 -13.38 20.00 41.34
CA THR A 203 -12.51 21.09 40.84
C THR A 203 -13.28 22.34 40.39
N MET A 204 -14.30 22.79 41.15
CA MET A 204 -15.03 24.02 40.80
C MET A 204 -14.66 25.23 41.67
N HIS A 205 -13.66 25.96 41.18
CA HIS A 205 -13.52 27.42 41.23
C HIS A 205 -12.57 27.75 40.06
N THR A 206 -12.98 28.02 38.81
CA THR A 206 -13.33 29.36 38.26
C THR A 206 -13.40 29.31 36.72
N SER A 207 -14.28 30.11 36.12
CA SER A 207 -14.29 30.62 34.72
C SER A 207 -14.71 29.72 33.52
N VAL A 208 -15.29 30.40 32.52
CA VAL A 208 -15.89 29.89 31.26
C VAL A 208 -14.87 29.18 30.34
N SER A 209 -13.56 29.27 30.62
CA SER A 209 -12.51 28.63 29.83
C SER A 209 -12.51 27.10 29.91
N ASP A 210 -13.10 26.52 30.96
CA ASP A 210 -12.84 25.13 31.31
C ASP A 210 -13.87 24.14 30.71
N SER A 211 -15.05 24.60 30.29
CA SER A 211 -16.07 23.73 29.69
C SER A 211 -15.80 23.40 28.21
N VAL A 212 -15.15 24.31 27.48
CA VAL A 212 -14.72 24.09 26.07
C VAL A 212 -13.42 23.27 26.01
N SER A 213 -12.56 23.42 27.02
CA SER A 213 -11.26 22.76 27.19
C SER A 213 -11.33 21.23 27.16
N THR A 214 -12.41 20.62 27.67
CA THR A 214 -12.55 19.16 27.66
C THR A 214 -13.07 18.62 26.33
N ALA A 215 -13.81 19.44 25.57
CA ALA A 215 -14.33 19.03 24.28
C ALA A 215 -13.20 19.10 23.25
N PHE A 216 -12.56 20.26 23.07
CA PHE A 216 -11.58 20.52 22.00
C PHE A 216 -10.13 20.52 22.49
N PRO A 217 -9.15 20.19 21.63
CA PRO A 217 -7.76 20.46 21.95
C PRO A 217 -7.56 21.98 22.15
N VAL A 218 -6.74 22.37 23.12
CA VAL A 218 -6.45 23.78 23.44
C VAL A 218 -5.89 24.52 22.22
N THR A 219 -5.09 23.82 21.39
CA THR A 219 -4.51 24.33 20.15
C THR A 219 -4.77 23.38 18.97
N CYS A 220 -4.94 23.95 17.77
CA CYS A 220 -5.16 23.21 16.53
C CYS A 220 -4.19 23.69 15.43
N PRO A 221 -3.50 22.80 14.69
CA PRO A 221 -2.54 23.19 13.65
C PRO A 221 -3.24 23.56 12.33
N ILE A 222 -2.66 24.51 11.59
CA ILE A 222 -3.18 25.06 10.33
C ILE A 222 -2.63 24.27 9.13
N GLU A 223 -3.51 23.70 8.31
CA GLU A 223 -3.13 22.76 7.22
C GLU A 223 -3.58 23.19 5.81
N TYR A 224 -4.00 24.45 5.65
CA TYR A 224 -4.46 24.99 4.36
C TYR A 224 -3.56 26.13 3.84
N GLY A 225 -3.58 26.35 2.52
CA GLY A 225 -2.85 27.44 1.85
C GLY A 225 -1.41 27.10 1.45
N LYS A 226 -0.82 27.93 0.57
CA LYS A 226 0.52 27.71 -0.01
C LYS A 226 1.71 27.89 0.95
N GLU A 227 1.48 28.45 2.13
CA GLU A 227 2.51 28.74 3.15
C GLU A 227 2.34 27.91 4.44
N ALA A 228 1.51 26.85 4.42
CA ALA A 228 1.33 25.97 5.58
C ALA A 228 2.66 25.30 5.95
N LYS A 229 3.37 25.89 6.93
CA LYS A 229 4.53 25.28 7.60
C LYS A 229 4.02 24.49 8.80
N PHE A 230 4.64 23.34 9.07
CA PHE A 230 4.27 22.40 10.14
C PHE A 230 4.21 22.98 11.57
N ASN A 231 4.63 24.23 11.80
CA ASN A 231 4.69 24.87 13.12
C ASN A 231 3.56 25.88 13.40
N ASN A 232 2.61 26.11 12.48
CA ASN A 232 1.55 27.11 12.69
C ASN A 232 0.32 26.48 13.36
N PHE A 233 -0.15 27.07 14.47
CA PHE A 233 -1.34 26.64 15.22
C PHE A 233 -2.19 27.83 15.70
N PHE A 234 -3.47 27.60 15.97
CA PHE A 234 -4.38 28.58 16.57
C PHE A 234 -5.02 28.02 17.86
N GLN A 235 -5.42 28.92 18.77
CA GLN A 235 -6.14 28.56 19.99
C GLN A 235 -7.63 28.36 19.71
N VAL A 236 -8.17 27.19 20.06
CA VAL A 236 -9.58 26.86 19.77
C VAL A 236 -10.53 27.64 20.68
N ASN A 237 -10.14 27.96 21.91
CA ASN A 237 -10.95 28.75 22.84
C ASN A 237 -11.29 30.15 22.32
N GLY A 238 -10.46 30.72 21.43
CA GLY A 238 -10.70 32.00 20.77
C GLY A 238 -11.42 31.88 19.42
N LEU A 239 -11.81 30.68 18.99
CA LEU A 239 -12.47 30.45 17.72
C LEU A 239 -13.98 30.66 17.78
N PHE A 240 -14.63 30.43 18.93
CA PHE A 240 -16.09 30.52 19.09
C PHE A 240 -16.49 31.80 19.84
N ASP A 241 -17.56 32.45 19.38
CA ASP A 241 -18.11 33.68 19.98
C ASP A 241 -19.06 33.40 21.15
N GLY A 242 -19.65 32.20 21.18
CA GLY A 242 -20.52 31.77 22.25
C GLY A 242 -20.72 30.27 22.27
N TYR A 243 -20.94 29.75 23.48
CA TYR A 243 -21.38 28.39 23.71
C TYR A 243 -22.76 28.43 24.37
N ILE A 244 -23.72 27.68 23.82
CA ILE A 244 -25.10 27.64 24.31
C ILE A 244 -25.37 26.24 24.84
N GLN A 245 -25.80 26.15 26.09
CA GLN A 245 -26.06 24.90 26.79
C GLN A 245 -27.52 24.84 27.28
N SER A 246 -28.23 23.74 27.00
CA SER A 246 -29.57 23.50 27.56
C SER A 246 -29.51 22.86 28.95
N TYR A 247 -30.32 23.37 29.89
CA TYR A 247 -30.40 22.91 31.29
C TYR A 247 -31.54 21.90 31.58
N THR A 248 -32.25 21.38 30.57
CA THR A 248 -33.46 20.56 30.83
C THR A 248 -33.21 19.04 30.90
N TYR A 249 -33.66 18.43 32.00
CA TYR A 249 -33.31 17.10 32.52
C TYR A 249 -34.21 15.94 32.01
N HIS A 250 -34.64 15.95 30.73
CA HIS A 250 -35.63 14.97 30.23
C HIS A 250 -35.21 14.15 29.00
N LYS A 251 -35.42 12.82 29.07
CA LYS A 251 -34.97 11.79 28.09
C LYS A 251 -35.68 11.85 26.72
N ARG A 252 -36.38 12.93 26.40
CA ARG A 252 -37.06 13.12 25.11
C ARG A 252 -36.55 14.42 24.48
N LYS A 253 -36.19 14.30 23.19
CA LYS A 253 -35.66 15.30 22.25
C LYS A 253 -36.44 16.64 22.24
N PRO A 254 -35.84 17.72 21.71
CA PRO A 254 -35.57 18.97 22.42
C PRO A 254 -36.81 19.85 22.62
N PHE A 255 -36.76 20.67 23.66
CA PHE A 255 -37.69 21.78 23.84
C PHE A 255 -37.24 22.99 23.00
N PRO A 256 -38.19 23.76 22.40
CA PRO A 256 -37.91 25.00 21.64
C PRO A 256 -36.98 26.00 22.36
N ASP A 257 -36.95 25.95 23.67
CA ASP A 257 -36.24 26.88 24.57
C ASP A 257 -34.73 26.95 24.32
N ILE A 258 -34.06 25.86 23.89
CA ILE A 258 -32.62 25.91 23.60
C ILE A 258 -32.34 26.83 22.40
N PHE A 259 -33.18 26.77 21.37
CA PHE A 259 -33.05 27.61 20.18
C PHE A 259 -33.37 29.07 20.50
N LEU A 260 -34.39 29.32 21.34
CA LEU A 260 -34.72 30.68 21.80
C LEU A 260 -33.59 31.30 22.62
N HIS A 261 -33.03 30.55 23.58
CA HIS A 261 -31.88 31.01 24.36
C HIS A 261 -30.64 31.25 23.47
N ALA A 262 -30.45 30.40 22.47
CA ALA A 262 -29.38 30.54 21.50
C ALA A 262 -29.51 31.86 20.70
N LEU A 263 -30.72 32.16 20.22
CA LEU A 263 -31.04 33.39 19.50
C LEU A 263 -30.93 34.64 20.38
N ASP A 264 -31.34 34.56 21.65
CA ASP A 264 -31.17 35.64 22.63
C ASP A 264 -29.69 35.94 22.90
N GLN A 265 -28.86 34.89 22.99
CA GLN A 265 -27.42 35.04 23.19
C GLN A 265 -26.74 35.66 21.97
N VAL A 266 -27.12 35.25 20.75
CA VAL A 266 -26.67 35.87 19.49
C VAL A 266 -27.03 37.36 19.49
N THR A 267 -28.25 37.70 19.89
CA THR A 267 -28.74 39.09 19.94
C THR A 267 -28.02 39.92 21.00
N SER A 268 -27.78 39.36 22.19
CA SER A 268 -27.18 40.06 23.34
C SER A 268 -25.67 40.28 23.19
N SER A 269 -24.97 39.37 22.52
CA SER A 269 -23.53 39.51 22.20
C SER A 269 -23.28 40.35 20.95
N ARG A 270 -24.32 40.87 20.31
CA ARG A 270 -24.21 41.75 19.15
C ARG A 270 -23.79 43.16 19.58
N THR A 271 -22.67 43.63 19.05
CA THR A 271 -22.34 45.06 18.94
C THR A 271 -22.74 45.55 17.55
N PRO A 272 -24.02 45.94 17.33
CA PRO A 272 -24.48 46.31 16.01
C PRO A 272 -23.78 47.59 15.54
N THR A 273 -23.39 47.62 14.27
CA THR A 273 -22.83 48.82 13.64
C THR A 273 -23.90 49.91 13.54
N GLY A 274 -23.47 51.19 13.50
CA GLY A 274 -24.40 52.33 13.51
C GLY A 274 -25.44 52.30 12.37
N ASP A 275 -25.12 51.68 11.24
CA ASP A 275 -26.04 51.51 10.11
C ASP A 275 -26.94 50.27 10.25
N ALA A 276 -26.47 49.19 10.89
CA ALA A 276 -27.32 48.02 11.22
C ALA A 276 -28.45 48.39 12.19
N LEU A 277 -28.19 49.32 13.12
CA LEU A 277 -29.20 49.92 14.00
C LEU A 277 -30.15 50.87 13.24
N ARG A 278 -29.67 51.59 12.23
CA ARG A 278 -30.48 52.55 11.44
C ARG A 278 -31.42 51.88 10.45
N PHE A 279 -31.05 50.72 9.92
CA PHE A 279 -31.78 50.02 8.86
C PHE A 279 -32.39 48.66 9.28
N ASP A 280 -32.35 48.34 10.58
CA ASP A 280 -32.86 47.08 11.16
C ASP A 280 -32.40 45.82 10.40
N ILE A 281 -31.11 45.78 10.05
CA ILE A 281 -30.55 44.69 9.27
C ILE A 281 -30.37 43.46 10.18
N LYS A 282 -31.19 42.43 9.94
CA LYS A 282 -31.11 41.14 10.64
C LYS A 282 -29.91 40.31 10.14
N PRO A 283 -29.20 39.59 11.03
CA PRO A 283 -28.11 38.69 10.63
C PRO A 283 -28.65 37.45 9.91
N TYR A 284 -27.82 36.86 9.06
CA TYR A 284 -28.10 35.56 8.44
C TYR A 284 -27.69 34.45 9.41
N ILE A 285 -28.68 33.80 10.02
CA ILE A 285 -28.44 32.71 11.00
C ILE A 285 -28.65 31.36 10.33
N PHE A 286 -27.64 30.49 10.38
CA PHE A 286 -27.69 29.13 9.84
C PHE A 286 -27.49 28.11 10.95
N TYR A 287 -28.32 27.06 10.95
CA TYR A 287 -28.23 25.97 11.92
C TYR A 287 -27.77 24.67 11.26
N PHE A 288 -26.84 23.96 11.91
CA PHE A 288 -26.27 22.70 11.45
C PHE A 288 -26.38 21.65 12.57
N ASP A 289 -27.04 20.54 12.30
CA ASP A 289 -27.25 19.44 13.25
C ASP A 289 -27.21 18.09 12.53
N ASP A 290 -26.79 17.02 13.19
CA ASP A 290 -26.82 15.65 12.65
C ASP A 290 -28.09 14.88 13.06
N VAL A 291 -28.95 15.49 13.87
CA VAL A 291 -30.22 14.91 14.31
C VAL A 291 -31.39 15.52 13.54
N GLY A 292 -32.03 14.70 12.70
CA GLY A 292 -33.21 15.09 11.91
C GLY A 292 -34.33 15.72 12.73
N ASP A 293 -34.73 15.10 13.85
CA ASP A 293 -35.78 15.63 14.73
C ASP A 293 -35.46 17.04 15.26
N HIS A 294 -34.18 17.38 15.49
CA HIS A 294 -33.80 18.73 15.93
C HIS A 294 -33.93 19.74 14.80
N CYS A 295 -33.56 19.34 13.58
CA CYS A 295 -33.72 20.15 12.39
C CYS A 295 -35.20 20.45 12.13
N GLU A 296 -36.09 19.48 12.31
CA GLU A 296 -37.55 19.67 12.18
C GLU A 296 -38.07 20.68 13.21
N VAL A 297 -37.72 20.53 14.49
CA VAL A 297 -38.11 21.47 15.54
C VAL A 297 -37.59 22.88 15.26
N ALA A 298 -36.34 23.01 14.80
CA ALA A 298 -35.73 24.30 14.46
C ALA A 298 -36.45 25.00 13.30
N ARG A 299 -36.91 24.23 12.29
CA ARG A 299 -37.69 24.75 11.14
C ARG A 299 -39.10 25.18 11.53
N GLU A 300 -39.69 24.57 12.56
CA GLU A 300 -41.06 24.85 13.01
C GLU A 300 -41.16 25.97 14.08
N LEU A 301 -40.04 26.62 14.43
CA LEU A 301 -40.05 27.72 15.40
C LEU A 301 -40.85 28.93 14.90
N SER A 302 -41.60 29.56 15.82
CA SER A 302 -42.38 30.74 15.51
C SER A 302 -41.52 31.91 15.05
N GLY A 303 -41.82 32.47 13.88
CA GLY A 303 -41.16 33.68 13.35
C GLY A 303 -39.94 33.42 12.47
N ASP A 304 -39.72 32.17 12.04
CA ASP A 304 -38.66 31.73 11.12
C ASP A 304 -37.28 32.35 11.43
N PRO A 305 -36.75 32.13 12.64
CA PRO A 305 -35.55 32.83 13.09
C PRO A 305 -34.26 32.38 12.38
N PHE A 306 -34.26 31.18 11.78
CA PHE A 306 -33.15 30.65 11.00
C PHE A 306 -33.35 30.94 9.51
N THR A 307 -32.28 31.37 8.85
CA THR A 307 -32.27 31.55 7.39
C THR A 307 -32.40 30.21 6.68
N GLU A 308 -31.69 29.19 7.17
CA GLU A 308 -31.77 27.82 6.69
C GLU A 308 -31.28 26.85 7.77
N VAL A 309 -31.79 25.61 7.74
CA VAL A 309 -31.43 24.54 8.67
C VAL A 309 -30.92 23.31 7.91
N PHE A 310 -29.65 22.98 8.12
CA PHE A 310 -28.94 21.89 7.45
C PHE A 310 -28.86 20.64 8.32
N LEU A 311 -29.28 19.50 7.74
CA LEU A 311 -29.11 18.17 8.33
C LEU A 311 -27.80 17.57 7.80
N ILE A 312 -26.88 17.27 8.71
CA ILE A 312 -25.55 16.71 8.42
C ILE A 312 -25.60 15.18 8.54
N GLU A 313 -25.52 14.46 7.43
CA GLU A 313 -25.62 12.98 7.43
C GLU A 313 -24.24 12.31 7.29
N ASP A 314 -23.39 12.86 6.43
CA ASP A 314 -22.08 12.31 6.05
C ASP A 314 -20.89 13.06 6.70
N GLY A 315 -21.17 13.79 7.79
CA GLY A 315 -20.15 14.42 8.64
C GLY A 315 -19.44 15.60 7.97
N ALA A 316 -18.11 15.70 8.09
CA ALA A 316 -17.36 16.90 7.72
C ALA A 316 -17.48 17.32 6.24
N CYS A 317 -17.76 16.39 5.32
CA CYS A 317 -17.99 16.71 3.91
C CYS A 317 -19.31 17.46 3.70
N ASP A 318 -20.37 17.05 4.38
CA ASP A 318 -21.65 17.75 4.38
C ASP A 318 -21.50 19.11 5.05
N VAL A 319 -20.78 19.19 6.17
CA VAL A 319 -20.46 20.49 6.82
C VAL A 319 -19.80 21.45 5.83
N PHE A 320 -18.78 20.99 5.08
CA PHE A 320 -18.12 21.83 4.08
C PHE A 320 -19.07 22.28 2.96
N LYS A 321 -19.84 21.34 2.41
CA LYS A 321 -20.80 21.60 1.34
C LYS A 321 -21.89 22.60 1.77
N ASP A 322 -22.45 22.40 2.95
CA ASP A 322 -23.59 23.15 3.46
C ASP A 322 -23.17 24.52 3.98
N VAL A 323 -21.97 24.65 4.56
CA VAL A 323 -21.36 25.97 4.85
C VAL A 323 -21.14 26.76 3.55
N ILE A 324 -20.67 26.11 2.47
CA ILE A 324 -20.58 26.78 1.16
C ILE A 324 -21.96 27.19 0.64
N ALA A 325 -22.97 26.33 0.79
CA ALA A 325 -24.34 26.64 0.39
C ALA A 325 -24.89 27.85 1.18
N ALA A 326 -24.67 27.88 2.49
CA ALA A 326 -25.02 29.01 3.35
C ALA A 326 -24.39 30.32 2.87
N LEU A 327 -23.08 30.33 2.64
CA LEU A 327 -22.38 31.53 2.18
C LEU A 327 -22.80 31.97 0.77
N LYS A 328 -23.12 31.04 -0.13
CA LYS A 328 -23.67 31.37 -1.45
C LYS A 328 -25.04 32.04 -1.36
N MET A 329 -25.90 31.64 -0.41
CA MET A 329 -27.19 32.32 -0.20
C MET A 329 -26.99 33.78 0.22
N VAL A 330 -25.96 34.06 1.04
CA VAL A 330 -25.62 35.44 1.43
C VAL A 330 -25.00 36.19 0.25
N ALA A 331 -24.15 35.52 -0.56
CA ALA A 331 -23.47 36.11 -1.70
C ALA A 331 -24.41 36.66 -2.78
N VAL A 332 -25.59 36.05 -2.96
CA VAL A 332 -26.66 36.58 -3.85
C VAL A 332 -27.05 38.03 -3.48
N LYS A 333 -26.96 38.38 -2.20
CA LYS A 333 -27.36 39.70 -1.68
C LYS A 333 -26.16 40.60 -1.39
N ASP A 334 -24.99 40.02 -1.15
CA ASP A 334 -23.75 40.74 -0.85
C ASP A 334 -22.53 40.11 -1.56
N PRO A 335 -22.03 40.73 -2.65
CA PRO A 335 -20.92 40.22 -3.46
C PRO A 335 -19.59 40.07 -2.72
N PHE A 336 -19.43 40.61 -1.51
CA PHE A 336 -18.25 40.33 -0.67
C PHE A 336 -18.07 38.82 -0.46
N TRP A 337 -19.17 38.09 -0.26
CA TRP A 337 -19.14 36.67 0.05
C TRP A 337 -18.76 35.79 -1.14
N ASP A 338 -18.91 36.25 -2.39
CA ASP A 338 -18.43 35.53 -3.56
C ASP A 338 -16.91 35.29 -3.50
N LYS A 339 -16.15 36.33 -3.12
CA LYS A 339 -14.69 36.23 -2.97
C LYS A 339 -14.29 35.29 -1.84
N VAL A 340 -15.08 35.25 -0.76
CA VAL A 340 -14.86 34.35 0.37
C VAL A 340 -15.11 32.90 -0.07
N VAL A 341 -16.20 32.64 -0.80
CA VAL A 341 -16.54 31.31 -1.35
C VAL A 341 -15.47 30.82 -2.33
N GLU A 342 -15.01 31.67 -3.26
CA GLU A 342 -13.93 31.33 -4.19
C GLU A 342 -12.63 30.95 -3.46
N GLY A 343 -12.27 31.69 -2.42
CA GLY A 343 -11.11 31.40 -1.57
C GLY A 343 -11.21 30.05 -0.88
N ILE A 344 -12.34 29.76 -0.24
CA ILE A 344 -12.61 28.47 0.42
C ILE A 344 -12.52 27.33 -0.59
N GLN A 345 -13.18 27.46 -1.73
CA GLN A 345 -13.20 26.42 -2.75
C GLN A 345 -11.80 26.14 -3.33
N LYS A 346 -10.94 27.15 -3.38
CA LYS A 346 -9.56 27.00 -3.84
C LYS A 346 -8.65 26.35 -2.79
N ASP A 347 -8.72 26.83 -1.54
CA ASP A 347 -7.73 26.51 -0.51
C ASP A 347 -8.16 25.34 0.40
N MET A 348 -9.46 25.09 0.55
CA MET A 348 -10.01 24.11 1.50
C MET A 348 -10.57 22.84 0.83
N THR A 349 -11.03 22.89 -0.42
CA THR A 349 -11.58 21.72 -1.14
C THR A 349 -10.70 20.46 -1.10
N PRO A 350 -9.35 20.54 -1.17
CA PRO A 350 -8.51 19.35 -1.04
C PRO A 350 -8.66 18.59 0.28
N LEU A 351 -9.07 19.28 1.37
CA LEU A 351 -9.30 18.69 2.69
C LEU A 351 -10.66 17.96 2.80
N PHE A 352 -11.58 18.17 1.84
CA PHE A 352 -12.96 17.66 1.88
C PHE A 352 -13.38 16.92 0.60
N LYS A 353 -12.42 16.37 -0.17
CA LYS A 353 -12.71 15.72 -1.45
C LYS A 353 -13.57 14.46 -1.27
N PRO A 354 -14.71 14.31 -1.99
CA PRO A 354 -15.49 13.09 -1.94
C PRO A 354 -14.75 11.94 -2.64
N PRO A 355 -14.75 10.74 -2.05
CA PRO A 355 -14.03 9.58 -2.55
C PRO A 355 -14.58 9.01 -3.86
N THR A 356 -13.70 8.69 -4.81
CA THR A 356 -14.07 8.20 -6.15
C THR A 356 -13.22 7.02 -6.61
N ASP A 357 -13.81 6.09 -7.37
CA ASP A 357 -13.05 5.02 -8.04
C ASP A 357 -12.20 5.58 -9.22
N PRO A 358 -11.31 4.78 -9.84
CA PRO A 358 -10.52 5.21 -11.00
C PRO A 358 -11.35 5.65 -12.22
N ASN A 359 -12.65 5.35 -12.24
CA ASN A 359 -13.59 5.73 -13.30
C ASN A 359 -14.45 6.94 -12.92
N GLY A 360 -14.18 7.60 -11.79
CA GLY A 360 -14.91 8.77 -11.30
C GLY A 360 -16.26 8.46 -10.64
N LYS A 361 -16.55 7.19 -10.32
CA LYS A 361 -17.76 6.79 -9.61
C LYS A 361 -17.59 7.00 -8.12
N GLY A 362 -18.58 7.63 -7.47
CA GLY A 362 -18.60 7.78 -6.01
C GLY A 362 -18.56 6.42 -5.31
N ILE A 363 -17.58 6.24 -4.43
CA ILE A 363 -17.39 5.04 -3.59
C ILE A 363 -17.20 5.48 -2.15
N SER A 364 -17.28 4.59 -1.17
CA SER A 364 -16.92 5.00 0.19
C SER A 364 -15.42 5.33 0.27
N TRP A 365 -15.01 6.26 1.13
CA TRP A 365 -13.59 6.62 1.31
C TRP A 365 -12.75 5.41 1.75
N VAL A 366 -13.35 4.49 2.49
CA VAL A 366 -12.75 3.20 2.86
C VAL A 366 -12.53 2.31 1.61
N GLU A 367 -13.39 2.36 0.60
CA GLU A 367 -13.19 1.61 -0.65
C GLU A 367 -12.20 2.29 -1.59
N GLU A 368 -12.17 3.62 -1.64
CA GLU A 368 -11.12 4.35 -2.37
C GLU A 368 -9.76 4.01 -1.78
N GLU A 369 -9.62 4.09 -0.46
CA GLU A 369 -8.38 3.74 0.25
C GLU A 369 -8.08 2.24 0.30
N ILE A 370 -9.03 1.33 0.02
CA ILE A 370 -8.68 -0.09 -0.13
C ILE A 370 -8.16 -0.39 -1.55
N ASN A 371 -8.52 0.44 -2.53
CA ASN A 371 -8.23 0.21 -3.96
C ASN A 371 -7.21 1.22 -4.55
N ASN A 372 -6.79 2.24 -3.81
CA ASN A 372 -5.83 3.25 -4.25
C ASN A 372 -4.38 2.87 -3.88
N TYR A 373 -3.89 1.83 -4.54
CA TYR A 373 -2.56 1.25 -4.32
C TYR A 373 -1.38 2.24 -4.47
N ASN A 374 -1.59 3.38 -5.13
CA ASN A 374 -0.54 4.36 -5.42
C ASN A 374 -0.45 5.52 -4.39
N ASN A 375 -1.51 5.80 -3.62
CA ASN A 375 -1.59 6.96 -2.71
C ASN A 375 -2.09 6.65 -1.28
N ASN A 376 -2.27 5.38 -0.92
CA ASN A 376 -2.83 5.01 0.39
C ASN A 376 -1.97 5.40 1.60
N LEU A 377 -2.61 6.02 2.58
CA LEU A 377 -2.11 6.18 3.95
C LEU A 377 -2.68 5.08 4.89
N LEU A 378 -3.56 4.20 4.40
CA LEU A 378 -4.15 3.07 5.14
C LEU A 378 -3.43 1.81 4.66
N PHE A 379 -2.23 1.56 5.18
CA PHE A 379 -1.66 0.22 5.08
C PHE A 379 -2.01 -0.54 6.35
N ILE A 380 -2.79 -1.61 6.19
CA ILE A 380 -2.55 -2.83 6.96
C ILE A 380 -1.13 -3.21 6.59
N ALA A 381 -0.23 -3.45 7.55
CA ALA A 381 1.07 -4.01 7.23
C ALA A 381 0.81 -5.24 6.33
N PRO A 382 1.31 -5.29 5.08
CA PRO A 382 1.04 -6.45 4.23
C PRO A 382 1.53 -7.70 4.99
N PRO A 383 0.90 -8.86 4.76
CA PRO A 383 1.30 -10.10 5.41
C PRO A 383 2.80 -10.31 5.29
N GLN A 384 3.39 -11.12 6.17
CA GLN A 384 4.76 -11.58 5.95
C GLN A 384 4.91 -12.02 4.50
N ASN A 385 5.81 -11.36 3.79
CA ASN A 385 6.07 -11.71 2.41
C ASN A 385 6.86 -13.02 2.44
N ASP A 386 6.32 -14.11 1.89
CA ASP A 386 7.01 -15.40 1.85
C ASP A 386 8.39 -15.32 1.13
N ILE A 387 8.63 -14.28 0.31
CA ILE A 387 9.92 -13.97 -0.35
C ILE A 387 10.88 -13.25 0.62
N CYS A 388 10.34 -12.52 1.59
CA CYS A 388 11.06 -12.01 2.76
C CYS A 388 10.99 -13.10 3.85
N HIS A 389 11.62 -14.25 3.62
CA HIS A 389 11.70 -15.28 4.65
C HIS A 389 12.23 -14.64 5.95
N PRO A 390 11.65 -14.94 7.13
CA PRO A 390 12.33 -14.69 8.38
C PRO A 390 13.59 -15.55 8.35
N VAL A 391 14.71 -14.92 8.01
CA VAL A 391 16.04 -15.52 8.04
C VAL A 391 16.15 -16.27 9.38
N ASN A 392 16.62 -17.51 9.32
CA ASN A 392 16.78 -18.34 10.51
C ASN A 392 17.51 -17.50 11.58
N VAL A 393 17.10 -17.58 12.87
CA VAL A 393 17.58 -16.65 13.91
C VAL A 393 19.11 -16.63 14.01
N LEU A 394 19.76 -17.73 13.62
CA LEU A 394 21.21 -17.91 13.56
C LEU A 394 21.88 -17.27 12.33
N GLU A 395 21.16 -17.10 11.21
CA GLU A 395 21.65 -16.51 9.94
C GLU A 395 21.32 -15.01 9.81
N LYS A 396 20.44 -14.47 10.68
CA LYS A 396 19.97 -13.07 10.65
C LYS A 396 21.08 -12.02 10.57
N ARG A 397 22.25 -12.28 11.16
CA ARG A 397 23.37 -11.33 11.19
C ARG A 397 23.97 -11.05 9.81
N GLN A 398 23.89 -11.98 8.85
CA GLN A 398 24.50 -11.79 7.52
C GLN A 398 23.64 -10.92 6.59
N TYR A 399 22.33 -10.84 6.85
CA TYR A 399 21.34 -10.19 5.97
C TYR A 399 20.71 -8.95 6.61
N GLN A 400 21.15 -8.56 7.81
CA GLN A 400 20.72 -7.34 8.47
C GLN A 400 21.57 -6.17 7.98
N MET A 401 20.91 -5.09 7.54
CA MET A 401 21.59 -3.84 7.22
C MET A 401 22.15 -3.21 8.49
N ASP A 402 23.39 -2.71 8.43
CA ASP A 402 24.02 -2.06 9.57
C ASP A 402 23.22 -0.83 10.04
N GLU A 403 23.22 -0.55 11.34
CA GLU A 403 22.46 0.57 11.91
C GLU A 403 22.98 1.92 11.39
N GLU A 404 24.30 2.08 11.18
CA GLU A 404 24.86 3.31 10.60
C GLU A 404 24.36 3.53 9.16
N ASP A 405 24.25 2.46 8.38
CA ASP A 405 23.70 2.51 7.01
C ASP A 405 22.21 2.84 7.00
N GLN A 406 21.43 2.22 7.90
CA GLN A 406 20.00 2.52 8.04
C GLN A 406 19.80 4.00 8.37
N ASP A 407 20.55 4.54 9.34
CA ASP A 407 20.48 5.95 9.74
C ASP A 407 20.87 6.88 8.58
N ALA A 408 21.98 6.61 7.89
CA ALA A 408 22.43 7.43 6.78
C ALA A 408 21.44 7.45 5.61
N ILE A 409 20.87 6.30 5.28
CA ILE A 409 19.87 6.19 4.21
C ILE A 409 18.58 6.90 4.63
N LEU A 410 18.06 6.66 5.84
CA LEU A 410 16.86 7.34 6.32
C LEU A 410 17.03 8.86 6.41
N TYR A 411 18.21 9.33 6.82
CA TYR A 411 18.54 10.76 6.82
C TYR A 411 18.45 11.34 5.41
N TYR A 412 19.08 10.68 4.44
CA TYR A 412 19.05 11.10 3.04
C TYR A 412 17.62 11.10 2.48
N CYS A 413 16.81 10.09 2.84
CA CYS A 413 15.41 10.01 2.44
C CYS A 413 14.57 11.14 3.03
N ALA A 414 14.74 11.44 4.32
CA ALA A 414 14.02 12.51 4.99
C ALA A 414 14.39 13.89 4.41
N GLN A 415 15.66 14.09 4.04
CA GLN A 415 16.13 15.32 3.41
C GLN A 415 15.53 15.53 2.00
N HIS A 416 15.48 14.48 1.18
CA HIS A 416 15.07 14.58 -0.23
C HIS A 416 13.59 14.29 -0.48
N LEU A 417 12.95 13.51 0.39
CA LEU A 417 11.55 13.08 0.31
C LEU A 417 10.83 13.28 1.66
N PRO A 418 10.80 14.50 2.23
CA PRO A 418 10.23 14.73 3.57
C PRO A 418 8.73 14.38 3.67
N HIS A 419 8.01 14.44 2.55
CA HIS A 419 6.61 14.04 2.45
C HIS A 419 6.38 12.52 2.54
N LEU A 420 7.39 11.72 2.18
CA LEU A 420 7.36 10.25 2.27
C LEU A 420 8.11 9.73 3.48
N PHE A 421 9.16 10.42 3.92
CA PHE A 421 9.97 10.08 5.09
C PHE A 421 9.92 11.23 6.09
N PRO A 422 8.76 11.46 6.77
CA PRO A 422 8.60 12.53 7.74
C PRO A 422 9.27 12.13 9.06
N ILE A 423 10.61 12.15 9.04
CA ILE A 423 11.51 11.83 10.15
C ILE A 423 12.17 13.14 10.59
N ASP A 424 12.15 13.41 11.89
CA ASP A 424 12.86 14.56 12.44
C ASP A 424 14.37 14.31 12.39
N ILE A 425 15.04 15.05 11.50
CA ILE A 425 16.48 15.00 11.28
C ILE A 425 17.16 16.28 11.77
N PRO A 426 18.37 16.18 12.35
CA PRO A 426 19.20 17.36 12.64
C PRO A 426 19.72 18.01 11.35
N ASP A 427 20.24 19.24 11.44
CA ASP A 427 20.81 19.96 10.29
C ASP A 427 22.04 19.26 9.69
N GLN A 428 22.76 18.47 10.49
CA GLN A 428 23.91 17.70 10.07
C GLN A 428 23.82 16.24 10.57
N PRO A 429 24.23 15.25 9.77
CA PRO A 429 24.19 13.85 10.16
C PRO A 429 25.13 13.59 11.33
N GLN A 430 24.65 12.88 12.34
CA GLN A 430 25.39 12.49 13.53
C GLN A 430 25.46 10.96 13.61
N LYS A 431 26.42 10.40 14.36
CA LYS A 431 26.46 8.96 14.61
C LYS A 431 25.41 8.55 15.66
N GLY A 432 24.80 7.38 15.47
CA GLY A 432 23.86 6.80 16.43
C GLY A 432 22.54 7.56 16.55
N MET A 433 22.02 8.09 15.44
CA MET A 433 20.75 8.83 15.42
C MET A 433 19.55 7.93 15.71
N ARG A 434 19.65 6.63 15.42
CA ARG A 434 18.59 5.61 15.60
C ARG A 434 17.27 6.07 14.99
N LEU A 435 17.32 6.65 13.79
CA LEU A 435 16.16 7.26 13.10
C LEU A 435 15.03 6.26 12.90
N ALA A 436 15.35 4.98 12.68
CA ALA A 436 14.36 3.91 12.57
C ALA A 436 13.51 3.71 13.84
N HIS A 437 14.03 4.10 15.01
CA HIS A 437 13.39 3.91 16.31
C HIS A 437 12.89 5.22 16.94
N LYS A 438 13.27 6.38 16.38
CA LYS A 438 12.83 7.67 16.89
C LYS A 438 11.31 7.80 16.73
N PRO A 439 10.58 8.33 17.73
CA PRO A 439 9.16 8.64 17.57
C PRO A 439 8.97 9.75 16.52
N GLY A 440 7.92 9.67 15.70
CA GLY A 440 7.63 10.64 14.64
C GLY A 440 6.52 10.16 13.71
N LEU A 441 6.09 11.00 12.76
CA LEU A 441 5.02 10.64 11.83
C LEU A 441 5.39 9.36 11.04
N ALA A 442 6.66 9.17 10.68
CA ALA A 442 7.14 7.97 10.01
C ALA A 442 7.06 6.68 10.86
N THR A 443 7.23 6.76 12.18
CA THR A 443 7.36 5.61 13.12
C THR A 443 6.18 5.46 14.08
N SER A 444 5.15 6.30 13.94
CA SER A 444 3.98 6.28 14.82
C SER A 444 3.16 4.97 14.76
N ALA A 445 3.44 4.08 13.80
CA ALA A 445 2.89 2.71 13.73
C ALA A 445 3.88 1.61 14.19
N GLY A 446 5.05 1.99 14.72
CA GLY A 446 6.15 1.08 15.05
C GLY A 446 7.49 1.53 14.43
N PRO A 447 8.61 0.91 14.81
CA PRO A 447 9.91 1.25 14.23
C PRO A 447 9.92 1.00 12.72
N ILE A 448 10.72 1.79 12.00
CA ILE A 448 10.96 1.55 10.56
C ILE A 448 11.68 0.21 10.42
N THR A 449 11.08 -0.73 9.71
CA THR A 449 11.69 -2.06 9.49
C THR A 449 12.41 -2.12 8.16
N PHE A 450 13.52 -2.85 8.14
CA PHE A 450 14.28 -3.20 6.93
C PHE A 450 14.25 -4.72 6.76
N ASP A 451 13.38 -5.19 5.87
CA ASP A 451 13.20 -6.62 5.60
C ASP A 451 13.97 -7.01 4.31
N TYR A 452 14.93 -7.92 4.41
CA TYR A 452 15.72 -8.35 3.25
C TYR A 452 14.88 -9.20 2.27
N PHE A 453 15.06 -8.99 0.97
CA PHE A 453 14.53 -9.89 -0.07
C PHE A 453 15.55 -10.97 -0.40
N GLU A 454 15.23 -12.22 -0.08
CA GLU A 454 16.10 -13.34 -0.39
C GLU A 454 16.19 -13.58 -1.92
N GLY A 455 17.38 -13.92 -2.41
CA GLY A 455 17.60 -14.28 -3.82
C GLY A 455 18.21 -13.17 -4.70
N SER A 456 18.35 -11.94 -4.21
CA SER A 456 19.10 -10.90 -4.92
C SER A 456 20.61 -11.09 -4.69
N LYS A 457 21.21 -12.12 -5.30
CA LYS A 457 22.61 -12.56 -5.06
C LYS A 457 23.71 -11.51 -5.32
N TYR A 458 23.38 -10.31 -5.81
CA TYR A 458 24.37 -9.27 -6.15
C TYR A 458 24.03 -7.90 -5.54
N PHE A 459 22.97 -7.24 -6.02
CA PHE A 459 22.44 -6.05 -5.34
C PHE A 459 21.60 -6.47 -4.16
N GLN A 460 21.89 -5.96 -2.97
CA GLN A 460 21.03 -6.22 -1.81
C GLN A 460 19.74 -5.43 -2.01
N THR A 461 18.61 -6.08 -1.75
CA THR A 461 17.29 -5.46 -1.87
C THR A 461 16.60 -5.60 -0.52
N PHE A 462 16.11 -4.49 0.02
CA PHE A 462 15.41 -4.42 1.28
C PHE A 462 14.03 -3.80 1.05
N ARG A 463 13.05 -4.27 1.80
CA ARG A 463 11.79 -3.57 1.98
C ARG A 463 11.92 -2.68 3.20
N ILE A 464 11.66 -1.39 3.03
CA ILE A 464 11.55 -0.43 4.12
C ILE A 464 10.06 -0.25 4.41
N THR A 465 9.63 -0.49 5.65
CA THR A 465 8.24 -0.27 6.07
C THR A 465 8.17 0.88 7.07
N LEU A 466 7.39 1.91 6.77
CA LEU A 466 7.06 3.03 7.66
C LEU A 466 5.58 3.41 7.52
N ARG A 467 5.06 4.32 8.36
CA ARG A 467 3.62 4.72 8.34
C ARG A 467 3.15 5.23 6.97
N THR A 468 4.00 5.94 6.24
CA THR A 468 3.65 6.51 4.93
C THR A 468 3.64 5.47 3.80
N GLY A 469 4.03 4.23 4.08
CA GLY A 469 3.96 3.11 3.17
C GLY A 469 5.20 2.22 3.20
N SER A 470 5.19 1.24 2.29
CA SER A 470 6.35 0.37 2.05
C SER A 470 7.12 0.82 0.81
N TYR A 471 8.44 0.69 0.90
CA TYR A 471 9.38 1.05 -0.15
C TYR A 471 10.34 -0.11 -0.39
N VAL A 472 10.92 -0.16 -1.58
CA VAL A 472 12.03 -1.06 -1.88
C VAL A 472 13.28 -0.23 -2.01
N LEU A 473 14.23 -0.49 -1.13
CA LEU A 473 15.60 -0.04 -1.20
C LEU A 473 16.41 -1.07 -1.99
N ARG A 474 17.11 -0.61 -3.02
CA ARG A 474 18.09 -1.43 -3.72
C ARG A 474 19.44 -0.78 -3.59
N ILE A 475 20.42 -1.53 -3.11
CA ILE A 475 21.74 -1.02 -2.76
C ILE A 475 22.84 -1.84 -3.44
N GLN A 476 23.82 -1.12 -3.97
CA GLN A 476 25.00 -1.70 -4.58
C GLN A 476 25.94 -2.26 -3.49
N PRO A 477 26.47 -3.48 -3.62
CA PRO A 477 27.42 -4.03 -2.66
C PRO A 477 28.74 -3.24 -2.66
N CYS A 478 29.46 -3.27 -1.54
CA CYS A 478 30.80 -2.70 -1.46
C CYS A 478 31.80 -3.53 -2.29
N GLY A 479 32.69 -2.87 -3.04
CA GLY A 479 33.78 -3.51 -3.78
C GLY A 479 33.70 -3.32 -5.30
N PRO A 480 34.69 -3.85 -6.05
CA PRO A 480 34.70 -3.81 -7.51
C PRO A 480 33.52 -4.61 -8.08
N ASN A 481 32.97 -4.14 -9.19
CA ASN A 481 31.80 -4.76 -9.83
C ASN A 481 32.18 -6.08 -10.53
N PRO A 482 31.79 -7.28 -10.06
CA PRO A 482 32.09 -8.54 -10.74
C PRO A 482 31.41 -8.71 -12.10
N PHE A 483 30.44 -7.86 -12.45
CA PHE A 483 29.80 -7.88 -13.76
C PHE A 483 29.98 -6.49 -14.40
N ASP A 484 30.93 -6.33 -15.31
CA ASP A 484 31.20 -5.07 -16.05
C ASP A 484 29.95 -4.43 -16.70
N SER A 485 28.85 -5.18 -16.82
CA SER A 485 27.59 -4.76 -17.45
C SER A 485 26.45 -4.39 -16.50
N ALA A 486 26.55 -4.65 -15.18
CA ALA A 486 25.45 -4.39 -14.23
C ALA A 486 25.68 -3.10 -13.44
N ASP A 487 24.96 -2.02 -13.79
CA ASP A 487 24.99 -0.73 -13.07
C ASP A 487 23.61 -0.42 -12.48
N ILE A 488 23.58 -0.15 -11.17
CA ILE A 488 22.36 0.22 -10.45
C ILE A 488 21.76 1.54 -10.98
N LYS A 489 22.60 2.43 -11.54
CA LYS A 489 22.15 3.64 -12.21
C LYS A 489 21.37 3.33 -13.48
N ASN A 490 21.89 2.45 -14.33
CA ASN A 490 21.21 2.03 -15.56
C ASN A 490 19.87 1.36 -15.25
N GLU A 491 19.79 0.55 -14.18
CA GLU A 491 18.53 -0.03 -13.71
C GLU A 491 17.53 1.07 -13.30
N TYR A 492 17.96 2.06 -12.53
CA TYR A 492 17.12 3.18 -12.11
C TYR A 492 16.61 4.00 -13.32
N GLU A 493 17.52 4.41 -14.21
CA GLU A 493 17.20 5.23 -15.38
C GLU A 493 16.28 4.49 -16.38
N ALA A 494 16.52 3.20 -16.60
CA ALA A 494 15.65 2.37 -17.44
C ALA A 494 14.23 2.25 -16.86
N MET A 495 14.10 1.95 -15.57
CA MET A 495 12.80 1.85 -14.91
C MET A 495 12.07 3.21 -14.89
N MET A 496 12.79 4.29 -14.62
CA MET A 496 12.24 5.66 -14.71
C MET A 496 11.76 5.98 -16.12
N TYR A 497 12.54 5.67 -17.14
CA TYR A 497 12.18 5.92 -18.52
C TYR A 497 10.93 5.13 -18.95
N LEU A 498 10.88 3.84 -18.60
CA LEU A 498 9.74 2.97 -18.89
C LEU A 498 8.47 3.40 -18.15
N SER A 499 8.58 3.82 -16.89
CA SER A 499 7.43 4.24 -16.09
C SER A 499 6.73 5.48 -16.66
N HIS A 500 7.48 6.41 -17.27
CA HIS A 500 6.93 7.62 -17.87
C HIS A 500 6.28 7.36 -19.24
N LEU A 501 6.85 6.48 -20.05
CA LEU A 501 6.42 6.31 -21.44
C LEU A 501 5.35 5.24 -21.66
N GLN A 502 5.28 4.22 -20.79
CA GLN A 502 4.36 3.11 -21.00
C GLN A 502 3.69 2.69 -19.68
N PRO A 503 2.56 3.33 -19.31
CA PRO A 503 1.80 2.98 -18.12
C PRO A 503 1.35 1.51 -18.07
N GLN A 504 1.17 0.86 -19.23
CA GLN A 504 0.68 -0.51 -19.33
C GLN A 504 1.66 -1.58 -18.82
N ILE A 505 2.97 -1.26 -18.72
CA ILE A 505 3.99 -2.22 -18.21
C ILE A 505 3.91 -2.35 -16.68
N HIS A 506 3.24 -1.40 -15.99
CA HIS A 506 3.16 -1.35 -14.53
C HIS A 506 4.55 -1.40 -13.87
N ILE A 507 5.37 -0.38 -14.14
CA ILE A 507 6.67 -0.23 -13.47
C ILE A 507 6.45 0.39 -12.08
N PRO A 508 7.06 -0.15 -11.01
CA PRO A 508 7.05 0.48 -9.69
C PRO A 508 7.54 1.93 -9.75
N THR A 509 6.84 2.85 -9.10
CA THR A 509 7.22 4.27 -9.06
C THR A 509 8.59 4.42 -8.41
N MET A 510 9.57 4.88 -9.19
CA MET A 510 10.91 5.20 -8.70
C MET A 510 10.86 6.55 -8.00
N LEU A 511 11.52 6.68 -6.85
CA LEU A 511 11.37 7.84 -5.96
C LEU A 511 12.66 8.63 -5.82
N LEU A 512 13.78 7.95 -5.64
CA LEU A 512 15.06 8.58 -5.31
C LEU A 512 16.21 7.70 -5.78
N TYR A 513 17.25 8.32 -6.34
CA TYR A 513 18.54 7.69 -6.62
C TYR A 513 19.65 8.49 -5.95
N CYS A 514 20.52 7.80 -5.22
CA CYS A 514 21.72 8.35 -4.61
C CYS A 514 22.96 7.82 -5.35
N ASP A 515 23.63 8.72 -6.07
CA ASP A 515 24.90 8.42 -6.76
C ASP A 515 26.13 8.64 -5.86
N SER A 516 25.94 9.24 -4.68
CA SER A 516 27.00 9.68 -3.79
C SER A 516 27.39 8.59 -2.78
N TYR A 517 28.65 8.14 -2.87
CA TYR A 517 29.25 7.26 -1.87
C TYR A 517 29.41 7.92 -0.50
N ALA A 518 29.29 9.26 -0.39
CA ALA A 518 29.43 9.96 0.87
C ALA A 518 28.28 9.71 1.86
N VAL A 519 27.14 9.18 1.40
CA VAL A 519 25.97 8.94 2.26
C VAL A 519 26.18 7.69 3.11
N CYS A 520 26.35 6.51 2.50
CA CYS A 520 26.48 5.22 3.20
C CYS A 520 27.58 4.33 2.59
N GLY A 521 28.59 4.93 1.95
CA GLY A 521 29.66 4.20 1.26
C GLY A 521 29.18 3.44 0.02
N ARG A 522 27.92 3.58 -0.38
CA ARG A 522 27.26 2.80 -1.44
C ARG A 522 26.24 3.64 -2.20
N ARG A 523 26.04 3.28 -3.46
CA ARG A 523 24.95 3.81 -4.29
C ARG A 523 23.68 3.02 -4.05
N PHE A 524 22.55 3.70 -4.06
CA PHE A 524 21.26 3.07 -3.87
C PHE A 524 20.15 3.83 -4.57
N PHE A 525 19.02 3.17 -4.78
CA PHE A 525 17.77 3.84 -5.10
C PHE A 525 16.62 3.31 -4.26
N ILE A 526 15.57 4.13 -4.20
CA ILE A 526 14.31 3.81 -3.55
C ILE A 526 13.19 3.87 -4.58
N ARG A 527 12.32 2.88 -4.53
CA ARG A 527 11.08 2.82 -5.29
C ARG A 527 9.93 2.44 -4.39
N ARG A 528 8.70 2.67 -4.84
CA ARG A 528 7.51 2.14 -4.15
C ARG A 528 7.53 0.62 -4.15
N TYR A 529 7.14 0.04 -3.02
CA TYR A 529 6.84 -1.39 -2.94
C TYR A 529 5.53 -1.66 -3.69
N VAL A 530 5.53 -2.72 -4.50
CA VAL A 530 4.34 -3.19 -5.21
C VAL A 530 3.88 -4.45 -4.50
N ASP A 531 2.67 -4.39 -3.96
CA ASP A 531 2.06 -5.52 -3.25
C ASP A 531 1.49 -6.54 -4.25
N GLY A 532 1.90 -7.80 -4.09
CA GLY A 532 1.54 -8.88 -4.99
C GLY A 532 2.46 -10.10 -4.85
N GLU A 533 2.26 -11.06 -5.74
CA GLU A 533 2.94 -12.34 -5.74
C GLU A 533 3.78 -12.54 -7.01
N VAL A 534 5.00 -13.03 -6.81
CA VAL A 534 5.93 -13.41 -7.86
C VAL A 534 5.87 -14.92 -8.06
N VAL A 535 5.80 -15.36 -9.32
CA VAL A 535 5.78 -16.81 -9.62
C VAL A 535 7.20 -17.33 -9.64
N THR A 536 7.71 -17.76 -8.48
CA THR A 536 9.08 -18.28 -8.31
C THR A 536 9.21 -19.77 -8.64
N ASN A 537 8.11 -20.51 -8.65
CA ASN A 537 8.08 -21.94 -8.93
C ASN A 537 6.87 -22.27 -9.79
N ILE A 538 7.09 -23.02 -10.87
CA ILE A 538 6.04 -23.34 -11.84
C ILE A 538 4.90 -24.18 -11.22
N ARG A 539 5.17 -24.89 -10.11
CA ARG A 539 4.17 -25.62 -9.32
C ARG A 539 3.11 -24.69 -8.74
N GLN A 540 3.41 -23.41 -8.50
CA GLN A 540 2.42 -22.42 -8.05
C GLN A 540 1.30 -22.23 -9.08
N LEU A 541 1.59 -22.46 -10.37
CA LEU A 541 0.60 -22.38 -11.45
C LEU A 541 -0.12 -23.71 -11.73
N ILE A 542 0.33 -24.81 -11.11
CA ILE A 542 -0.29 -26.14 -11.24
C ILE A 542 -1.19 -26.41 -10.04
N GLN A 543 -0.71 -26.09 -8.84
CA GLN A 543 -1.40 -26.22 -7.57
C GLN A 543 -1.29 -24.88 -6.84
N PRO A 544 -2.20 -23.92 -7.10
CA PRO A 544 -2.18 -22.68 -6.38
C PRO A 544 -2.32 -22.97 -4.88
N ARG A 545 -1.33 -22.50 -4.12
CA ARG A 545 -1.55 -22.31 -2.68
C ARG A 545 -2.42 -21.07 -2.58
N ILE A 546 -3.68 -21.24 -2.18
CA ILE A 546 -4.48 -20.08 -1.78
C ILE A 546 -3.87 -19.58 -0.47
N HIS A 547 -2.92 -18.66 -0.56
CA HIS A 547 -2.50 -17.86 0.57
C HIS A 547 -3.48 -16.70 0.66
N ARG A 548 -4.46 -16.81 1.57
CA ARG A 548 -5.20 -15.61 1.96
C ARG A 548 -4.32 -14.89 2.97
N PRO A 549 -3.88 -13.65 2.71
CA PRO A 549 -3.07 -12.84 3.63
C PRO A 549 -3.55 -12.83 5.09
N TYR A 550 -4.82 -13.16 5.33
CA TYR A 550 -5.51 -13.06 6.62
C TYR A 550 -6.18 -14.37 7.09
N SER A 551 -5.80 -15.55 6.59
CA SER A 551 -6.44 -16.82 6.98
C SER A 551 -5.50 -18.03 6.88
N GLU A 552 -4.82 -18.35 7.98
CA GLU A 552 -3.93 -19.53 8.06
C GLU A 552 -4.65 -20.88 7.91
N ARG A 553 -5.97 -20.93 8.19
CA ARG A 553 -6.73 -22.19 8.35
C ARG A 553 -7.46 -22.71 7.10
N ARG A 554 -7.47 -21.99 5.97
CA ARG A 554 -8.12 -22.44 4.71
C ARG A 554 -7.07 -22.65 3.61
N ARG A 555 -6.22 -23.66 3.79
CA ARG A 555 -5.07 -23.92 2.91
C ARG A 555 -5.39 -24.72 1.64
N VAL A 556 -6.56 -25.35 1.53
CA VAL A 556 -6.81 -26.28 0.41
C VAL A 556 -8.21 -26.11 -0.15
N VAL A 557 -8.31 -25.37 -1.26
CA VAL A 557 -9.31 -25.65 -2.29
C VAL A 557 -8.51 -25.88 -3.56
N ASN A 558 -8.60 -27.07 -4.14
CA ASN A 558 -7.99 -27.35 -5.44
C ASN A 558 -8.71 -26.48 -6.48
N VAL A 559 -8.05 -25.42 -6.95
CA VAL A 559 -8.57 -24.60 -8.02
C VAL A 559 -7.60 -24.67 -9.20
N GLU A 560 -8.13 -24.94 -10.39
CA GLU A 560 -7.33 -25.04 -11.61
C GLU A 560 -7.00 -23.64 -12.15
N LEU A 561 -5.72 -23.24 -12.09
CA LEU A 561 -5.23 -22.08 -12.82
C LEU A 561 -5.09 -22.40 -14.31
N LYS A 562 -5.06 -21.36 -15.14
CA LYS A 562 -4.76 -21.46 -16.58
C LYS A 562 -3.40 -20.84 -16.87
N PRO A 563 -2.28 -21.58 -16.79
CA PRO A 563 -0.94 -21.03 -16.98
C PRO A 563 -0.78 -20.25 -18.29
N LYS A 564 -1.39 -20.70 -19.39
CA LYS A 564 -1.39 -19.98 -20.67
C LYS A 564 -1.79 -18.51 -20.57
N LEU A 565 -2.72 -18.15 -19.66
CA LEU A 565 -3.14 -16.76 -19.47
C LEU A 565 -2.07 -15.90 -18.78
N PHE A 566 -1.32 -16.46 -17.83
CA PHE A 566 -0.22 -15.76 -17.15
C PHE A 566 0.89 -15.41 -18.14
N TYR A 567 1.31 -16.39 -18.94
CA TYR A 567 2.32 -16.16 -19.98
C TYR A 567 1.81 -15.22 -21.07
N ARG A 568 0.53 -15.28 -21.44
CA ARG A 568 -0.04 -14.32 -22.38
C ARG A 568 0.01 -12.89 -21.84
N ALA A 569 -0.26 -12.68 -20.55
CA ALA A 569 -0.12 -11.39 -19.89
C ALA A 569 1.36 -10.93 -19.85
N ALA A 570 2.29 -11.85 -19.52
CA ALA A 570 3.73 -11.59 -19.54
C ALA A 570 4.21 -11.14 -20.93
N VAL A 571 3.81 -11.85 -21.99
CA VAL A 571 4.19 -11.50 -23.37
C VAL A 571 3.57 -10.16 -23.81
N ALA A 572 2.35 -9.84 -23.37
CA ALA A 572 1.75 -8.53 -23.64
C ALA A 572 2.56 -7.39 -23.02
N ALA A 573 3.01 -7.54 -21.77
CA ALA A 573 3.88 -6.58 -21.10
C ALA A 573 5.24 -6.46 -21.80
N LEU A 574 5.83 -7.60 -22.21
CA LEU A 574 7.09 -7.62 -22.96
C LEU A 574 6.96 -6.90 -24.31
N ALA A 575 5.88 -7.15 -25.05
CA ALA A 575 5.62 -6.48 -26.32
C ALA A 575 5.43 -4.96 -26.12
N ALA A 576 4.75 -4.55 -25.05
CA ALA A 576 4.61 -3.13 -24.70
C ALA A 576 5.97 -2.48 -24.40
N MET A 577 6.86 -3.16 -23.68
CA MET A 577 8.23 -2.73 -23.42
C MET A 577 9.06 -2.60 -24.70
N HIS A 578 9.01 -3.60 -25.59
CA HIS A 578 9.73 -3.60 -26.86
C HIS A 578 9.19 -2.61 -27.91
N ASN A 579 8.05 -1.97 -27.63
CA ASN A 579 7.49 -0.89 -28.45
C ASN A 579 7.91 0.51 -27.96
N VAL A 580 8.52 0.61 -26.78
CA VAL A 580 9.07 1.87 -26.27
C VAL A 580 10.28 2.26 -27.12
N PRO A 581 10.42 3.54 -27.54
CA PRO A 581 11.60 4.01 -28.24
C PRO A 581 12.87 3.83 -27.39
N LEU A 582 14.00 3.58 -28.03
CA LEU A 582 15.26 3.37 -27.31
C LEU A 582 15.78 4.72 -26.78
N PRO A 583 16.11 4.84 -25.48
CA PRO A 583 16.69 6.06 -24.94
C PRO A 583 18.19 6.18 -25.30
N ALA A 584 18.67 7.42 -25.40
CA ALA A 584 20.06 7.70 -25.78
C ALA A 584 21.12 7.09 -24.85
N PHE A 585 20.81 6.95 -23.56
CA PHE A 585 21.75 6.36 -22.59
C PHE A 585 21.90 4.83 -22.72
N LEU A 586 20.99 4.16 -23.44
CA LEU A 586 21.09 2.72 -23.74
C LEU A 586 21.73 2.43 -25.09
N HIS A 587 21.92 3.44 -25.95
CA HIS A 587 22.55 3.24 -27.26
C HIS A 587 24.03 2.86 -27.10
N GLN A 588 24.40 1.68 -27.56
CA GLN A 588 25.82 1.31 -27.67
C GLN A 588 26.44 2.06 -28.86
N ARG A 589 27.43 2.92 -28.58
CA ARG A 589 28.30 3.49 -29.63
C ARG A 589 29.27 2.40 -30.09
N ASP A 590 28.87 1.60 -31.08
CA ASP A 590 29.83 0.70 -31.73
C ASP A 590 30.63 1.47 -32.79
N ASP A 591 31.86 1.84 -32.45
CA ASP A 591 32.86 2.45 -33.35
C ASP A 591 33.52 1.44 -34.31
N THR A 592 32.99 0.21 -34.45
CA THR A 592 33.61 -0.84 -35.27
C THR A 592 32.92 -1.04 -36.62
N THR A 593 33.73 -1.08 -37.68
CA THR A 593 33.37 -1.06 -39.11
C THR A 593 32.68 -2.32 -39.65
N GLN A 594 32.34 -3.31 -38.80
CA GLN A 594 31.61 -4.52 -39.18
C GLN A 594 30.35 -4.73 -38.34
N ARG A 595 29.19 -4.66 -39.01
CA ARG A 595 27.86 -4.87 -38.41
C ARG A 595 27.64 -6.35 -38.06
N MET A 596 28.15 -6.80 -36.91
CA MET A 596 27.94 -8.15 -36.38
C MET A 596 26.49 -8.34 -35.91
N HIS A 597 25.92 -9.54 -36.10
CA HIS A 597 24.58 -9.87 -35.60
C HIS A 597 24.54 -9.82 -34.06
N PRO A 598 23.52 -9.19 -33.42
CA PRO A 598 23.44 -9.07 -31.95
C PRO A 598 23.49 -10.43 -31.23
N LEU A 599 22.69 -11.39 -31.68
CA LEU A 599 22.74 -12.76 -31.16
C LEU A 599 24.13 -13.43 -31.30
N LEU A 600 24.83 -13.22 -32.42
CA LEU A 600 26.18 -13.78 -32.61
C LEU A 600 27.19 -13.14 -31.66
N ARG A 601 27.09 -11.83 -31.41
CA ARG A 601 27.88 -11.12 -30.41
C ARG A 601 27.67 -11.75 -29.02
N ARG A 602 26.42 -12.03 -28.64
CA ARG A 602 26.09 -12.73 -27.39
C ARG A 602 26.68 -14.13 -27.30
N ILE A 603 26.52 -14.93 -28.36
CA ILE A 603 27.08 -16.28 -28.44
C ILE A 603 28.60 -16.24 -28.26
N ASN A 604 29.29 -15.33 -28.96
CA ASN A 604 30.74 -15.20 -28.83
C ASN A 604 31.15 -14.80 -27.41
N GLY A 605 30.44 -13.87 -26.77
CA GLY A 605 30.68 -13.53 -25.36
C GLY A 605 30.47 -14.71 -24.40
N PHE A 606 29.47 -15.55 -24.61
CA PHE A 606 29.27 -16.76 -23.79
C PHE A 606 30.38 -17.80 -24.01
N ILE A 607 30.87 -17.93 -25.24
CA ILE A 607 31.99 -18.82 -25.58
C ILE A 607 33.26 -18.32 -24.91
N GLU A 608 33.54 -17.02 -25.00
CA GLU A 608 34.71 -16.39 -24.40
C GLU A 608 34.68 -16.54 -22.87
N GLN A 609 33.54 -16.26 -22.21
CA GLN A 609 33.39 -16.47 -20.77
C GLN A 609 33.63 -17.93 -20.35
N TYR A 610 33.13 -18.89 -21.13
CA TYR A 610 33.40 -20.30 -20.89
C TYR A 610 34.89 -20.61 -21.05
N GLN A 611 35.54 -20.12 -22.11
CA GLN A 611 36.97 -20.32 -22.38
C GLN A 611 37.87 -19.72 -21.30
N ILE A 612 37.58 -18.51 -20.83
CA ILE A 612 38.31 -17.87 -19.73
C ILE A 612 38.18 -18.71 -18.46
N SER A 613 36.96 -19.18 -18.14
CA SER A 613 36.73 -19.98 -16.92
C SER A 613 37.48 -21.31 -16.88
N ILE A 614 37.89 -21.85 -18.03
CA ILE A 614 38.70 -23.07 -18.13
C ILE A 614 40.20 -22.78 -18.31
N GLN A 615 40.61 -21.59 -18.75
CA GLN A 615 42.01 -21.22 -19.05
C GLN A 615 42.71 -20.45 -17.92
N ASP A 616 42.02 -19.55 -17.21
CA ASP A 616 42.64 -18.53 -16.34
C ASP A 616 42.98 -19.02 -14.91
N SER A 617 42.74 -20.29 -14.62
CA SER A 617 43.17 -20.91 -13.35
C SER A 617 44.50 -21.63 -13.58
N GLY A 618 45.62 -21.00 -13.19
CA GLY A 618 47.00 -21.52 -13.32
C GLY A 618 47.34 -22.81 -12.55
N SER A 619 46.37 -23.68 -12.26
CA SER A 619 46.54 -25.00 -11.65
C SER A 619 45.68 -26.03 -12.40
N GLN A 620 46.17 -27.27 -12.51
CA GLN A 620 45.56 -28.40 -13.25
C GLN A 620 44.10 -28.79 -12.84
N GLY A 621 43.42 -28.01 -12.00
CA GLY A 621 42.12 -28.33 -11.41
C GLY A 621 40.89 -28.07 -12.29
N CYS A 622 40.85 -27.00 -13.10
CA CYS A 622 39.62 -26.62 -13.83
C CYS A 622 39.40 -27.35 -15.17
N GLU A 623 40.32 -28.20 -15.63
CA GLU A 623 40.05 -29.09 -16.77
C GLU A 623 38.83 -30.01 -16.51
N ALA A 624 38.54 -30.32 -15.24
CA ALA A 624 37.38 -31.08 -14.82
C ALA A 624 36.03 -30.40 -15.16
N LEU A 625 36.02 -29.08 -15.38
CA LEU A 625 34.81 -28.33 -15.77
C LEU A 625 34.58 -28.30 -17.29
N ARG A 626 35.52 -28.84 -18.07
CA ARG A 626 35.44 -28.86 -19.52
C ARG A 626 34.34 -29.83 -19.99
N SER A 627 33.41 -29.31 -20.78
CA SER A 627 32.29 -30.06 -21.33
C SER A 627 32.39 -30.20 -22.84
N THR A 628 32.42 -31.45 -23.31
CA THR A 628 32.36 -31.76 -24.75
C THR A 628 31.03 -31.33 -25.37
N GLU A 629 29.92 -31.40 -24.62
CA GLU A 629 28.60 -31.02 -25.12
C GLU A 629 28.47 -29.51 -25.26
N VAL A 630 29.03 -28.73 -24.31
CA VAL A 630 29.08 -27.26 -24.41
C VAL A 630 29.88 -26.87 -25.64
N GLU A 631 31.07 -27.43 -25.85
CA GLU A 631 31.91 -27.12 -27.03
C GLU A 631 31.23 -27.48 -28.36
N ARG A 632 30.50 -28.61 -28.40
CA ARG A 632 29.69 -29.00 -29.55
C ARG A 632 28.57 -27.99 -29.82
N LEU A 633 27.88 -27.52 -28.78
CA LEU A 633 26.84 -26.50 -28.91
C LEU A 633 27.41 -25.17 -29.40
N CYS A 634 28.56 -24.74 -28.87
CA CYS A 634 29.26 -23.53 -29.33
C CYS A 634 29.54 -23.58 -30.83
N THR A 635 30.08 -24.71 -31.31
CA THR A 635 30.38 -24.93 -32.73
C THR A 635 29.11 -24.93 -33.57
N ALA A 636 28.06 -25.64 -33.14
CA ALA A 636 26.80 -25.71 -33.85
C ALA A 636 26.12 -24.33 -33.96
N LEU A 637 26.13 -23.53 -32.90
CA LEU A 637 25.57 -22.17 -32.89
C LEU A 637 26.31 -21.23 -33.83
N ARG A 638 27.66 -21.26 -33.84
CA ARG A 638 28.45 -20.47 -34.79
C ARG A 638 28.15 -20.82 -36.24
N SER A 639 27.95 -22.10 -36.54
CA SER A 639 27.62 -22.55 -37.90
C SER A 639 26.29 -22.00 -38.42
N CYS A 640 25.36 -21.60 -37.54
CA CYS A 640 24.07 -21.00 -37.93
C CYS A 640 24.22 -19.58 -38.53
N PHE A 641 25.39 -18.95 -38.39
CA PHE A 641 25.71 -17.61 -38.90
C PHE A 641 26.77 -17.63 -40.00
N ASP A 642 27.17 -18.82 -40.47
CA ASP A 642 28.16 -18.97 -41.52
C ASP A 642 27.58 -18.51 -42.88
N GLN A 643 28.19 -17.45 -43.44
CA GLN A 643 27.78 -16.84 -44.71
C GLN A 643 28.02 -17.73 -45.93
N THR A 644 28.81 -18.80 -45.80
CA THR A 644 29.05 -19.78 -46.87
C THR A 644 27.91 -20.79 -47.02
N GLN A 645 26.97 -20.83 -46.05
CA GLN A 645 25.78 -21.68 -46.12
C GLN A 645 24.65 -20.99 -46.92
N ILE A 646 23.81 -21.80 -47.58
CA ILE A 646 22.69 -21.33 -48.43
C ILE A 646 21.84 -20.29 -47.67
N SER A 647 21.53 -19.17 -48.33
CA SER A 647 20.85 -17.97 -47.78
C SER A 647 19.58 -18.22 -46.95
N HIS A 648 18.89 -19.35 -47.15
CA HIS A 648 17.70 -19.75 -46.39
C HIS A 648 17.99 -20.29 -44.98
N LEU A 649 19.24 -20.62 -44.65
CA LEU A 649 19.66 -21.18 -43.36
C LEU A 649 20.06 -20.11 -42.33
N MET A 650 20.39 -18.91 -42.80
CA MET A 650 20.89 -17.82 -41.96
C MET A 650 19.79 -17.23 -41.08
N VAL A 651 20.14 -16.94 -39.83
CA VAL A 651 19.31 -16.14 -38.93
C VAL A 651 19.27 -14.70 -39.45
N PRO A 652 18.09 -14.13 -39.77
CA PRO A 652 17.98 -12.79 -40.31
C PRO A 652 18.30 -11.76 -39.22
N PHE A 653 18.94 -10.65 -39.62
CA PHE A 653 19.17 -9.52 -38.74
C PHE A 653 17.82 -8.94 -38.27
N PRO A 654 17.67 -8.54 -36.99
CA PRO A 654 16.42 -8.00 -36.50
C PRO A 654 16.07 -6.65 -37.17
N ASP A 655 14.79 -6.46 -37.53
CA ASP A 655 14.28 -5.22 -38.15
C ASP A 655 14.64 -3.96 -37.32
N ARG A 656 14.62 -4.10 -35.99
CA ARG A 656 14.94 -3.03 -35.04
C ARG A 656 15.38 -3.64 -33.70
N LEU A 657 16.43 -3.08 -33.11
CA LEU A 657 16.81 -3.34 -31.73
C LEU A 657 15.86 -2.67 -30.75
N VAL A 658 15.72 -3.24 -29.56
CA VAL A 658 14.76 -2.82 -28.54
C VAL A 658 15.44 -2.68 -27.19
N ILE A 659 14.73 -2.06 -26.24
CA ILE A 659 15.07 -2.13 -24.83
C ILE A 659 14.85 -3.57 -24.40
N SER A 660 15.93 -4.32 -24.24
CA SER A 660 15.94 -5.69 -23.71
C SER A 660 15.99 -5.62 -22.20
N HIS A 661 15.10 -6.34 -21.51
CA HIS A 661 15.12 -6.49 -20.06
C HIS A 661 16.34 -7.30 -19.61
N GLY A 662 16.79 -8.25 -20.43
CA GLY A 662 17.98 -9.08 -20.20
C GLY A 662 17.82 -10.18 -19.15
N HIS A 663 16.65 -10.28 -18.52
CA HIS A 663 16.27 -11.35 -17.58
C HIS A 663 14.75 -11.46 -17.46
N PHE A 664 14.05 -11.48 -18.58
CA PHE A 664 12.59 -11.50 -18.58
C PHE A 664 12.04 -12.92 -18.39
N ASP A 665 11.60 -13.23 -17.17
CA ASP A 665 10.90 -14.47 -16.84
C ASP A 665 9.76 -14.24 -15.82
N MET A 666 9.08 -15.32 -15.40
CA MET A 666 7.96 -15.21 -14.46
C MET A 666 8.37 -14.68 -13.07
N THR A 667 9.66 -14.68 -12.73
CA THR A 667 10.19 -14.14 -11.47
C THR A 667 10.44 -12.63 -11.53
N SER A 668 10.52 -12.07 -12.74
CA SER A 668 10.59 -10.62 -13.00
C SER A 668 9.21 -9.94 -12.97
N LEU A 669 8.14 -10.69 -12.77
CA LEU A 669 6.75 -10.21 -12.86
C LEU A 669 6.01 -10.39 -11.54
N VAL A 670 5.26 -9.35 -11.15
CA VAL A 670 4.43 -9.32 -9.94
C VAL A 670 2.96 -9.36 -10.37
N PHE A 671 2.24 -10.38 -9.93
CA PHE A 671 0.81 -10.53 -10.15
C PHE A 671 0.03 -10.15 -8.89
N SER A 672 -1.20 -9.66 -9.05
CA SER A 672 -2.07 -9.43 -7.89
C SER A 672 -2.30 -10.74 -7.10
N HIS A 673 -2.41 -10.68 -5.78
CA HIS A 673 -2.74 -11.86 -4.95
C HIS A 673 -3.96 -12.63 -5.47
N ARG A 674 -4.98 -11.90 -5.96
CA ARG A 674 -6.21 -12.50 -6.50
C ARG A 674 -5.98 -13.31 -7.78
N SER A 675 -4.94 -13.01 -8.55
CA SER A 675 -4.58 -13.74 -9.77
C SER A 675 -4.31 -15.22 -9.47
N LEU A 676 -3.76 -15.53 -8.30
CA LEU A 676 -3.36 -16.88 -7.90
C LEU A 676 -4.42 -17.62 -7.07
N GLU A 677 -5.59 -17.00 -6.84
CA GLU A 677 -6.73 -17.66 -6.16
C GLU A 677 -7.50 -18.66 -7.05
N GLY A 678 -7.18 -18.75 -8.35
CA GLY A 678 -7.73 -19.75 -9.27
C GLY A 678 -9.18 -19.53 -9.73
N ARG A 679 -9.89 -18.52 -9.22
CA ARG A 679 -11.28 -18.29 -9.61
C ARG A 679 -11.36 -17.74 -11.02
N ALA A 680 -12.19 -18.35 -11.89
CA ALA A 680 -12.45 -17.86 -13.25
C ALA A 680 -12.89 -16.38 -13.33
N LYS A 681 -13.40 -15.83 -12.22
CA LYS A 681 -13.77 -14.42 -12.07
C LYS A 681 -12.58 -13.45 -12.01
N TYR A 682 -11.38 -13.91 -11.64
CA TYR A 682 -10.19 -13.08 -11.49
C TYR A 682 -9.12 -13.51 -12.51
N PRO A 683 -9.04 -12.84 -13.68
CA PRO A 683 -7.99 -13.13 -14.64
C PRO A 683 -6.60 -12.75 -14.08
N PRO A 684 -5.50 -13.31 -14.63
CA PRO A 684 -4.16 -12.89 -14.26
C PRO A 684 -3.98 -11.39 -14.48
N SER A 685 -3.82 -10.66 -13.38
CA SER A 685 -3.56 -9.23 -13.38
C SER A 685 -2.10 -8.99 -13.01
N LEU A 686 -1.34 -8.48 -13.98
CA LEU A 686 0.03 -8.01 -13.76
C LEU A 686 -0.04 -6.65 -13.07
N VAL A 687 0.64 -6.51 -11.94
CA VAL A 687 0.66 -5.26 -11.14
C VAL A 687 2.08 -4.67 -11.05
N GLY A 688 3.10 -5.42 -11.46
CA GLY A 688 4.49 -4.96 -11.41
C GLY A 688 5.40 -5.69 -12.40
N SER A 689 6.34 -4.98 -13.01
CA SER A 689 7.54 -5.54 -13.66
C SER A 689 8.80 -5.05 -12.95
N ILE A 690 9.73 -5.96 -12.64
CA ILE A 690 10.88 -5.72 -11.76
C ILE A 690 12.16 -6.40 -12.30
N GLN A 691 13.33 -6.08 -11.72
CA GLN A 691 14.64 -6.69 -12.02
C GLN A 691 15.32 -6.25 -13.34
N TYR A 692 15.27 -4.95 -13.64
CA TYR A 692 15.87 -4.32 -14.83
C TYR A 692 17.41 -4.18 -14.81
N ARG A 693 18.10 -4.96 -13.97
CA ARG A 693 19.55 -4.87 -13.73
C ARG A 693 20.43 -5.15 -14.94
N PHE A 694 19.90 -5.86 -15.93
CA PHE A 694 20.61 -6.25 -17.15
C PHE A 694 20.00 -5.57 -18.37
N THR A 695 19.37 -4.41 -18.21
CA THR A 695 18.74 -3.70 -19.32
C THR A 695 19.78 -3.16 -20.30
N HIS A 696 19.59 -3.38 -21.60
CA HIS A 696 20.46 -2.89 -22.67
C HIS A 696 19.73 -2.89 -24.02
N GLU A 697 20.37 -2.37 -25.06
CA GLU A 697 19.90 -2.48 -26.44
C GLU A 697 20.19 -3.87 -27.03
N ASP A 698 19.18 -4.65 -27.43
CA ASP A 698 19.39 -5.97 -28.04
C ASP A 698 18.26 -6.40 -28.98
N ASP A 699 18.41 -7.61 -29.52
CA ASP A 699 17.40 -8.31 -30.29
C ASP A 699 16.18 -8.71 -29.41
N PRO A 700 14.95 -8.35 -29.81
CA PRO A 700 13.74 -8.67 -29.05
C PRO A 700 13.54 -10.15 -28.76
N LEU A 701 14.01 -11.06 -29.62
CA LEU A 701 13.76 -12.49 -29.46
C LEU A 701 14.54 -13.12 -28.29
N LEU A 702 15.56 -12.43 -27.76
CA LEU A 702 16.30 -12.89 -26.58
C LEU A 702 15.40 -12.94 -25.33
N ASP A 703 14.63 -11.89 -25.05
CA ASP A 703 13.71 -11.89 -23.91
C ASP A 703 12.53 -12.86 -24.13
N VAL A 704 12.06 -13.01 -25.37
CA VAL A 704 11.02 -14.00 -25.71
C VAL A 704 11.53 -15.44 -25.47
N ALA A 705 12.78 -15.69 -25.83
CA ALA A 705 13.45 -16.96 -25.57
C ALA A 705 13.67 -17.17 -24.06
N ALA A 706 14.01 -16.11 -23.31
CA ALA A 706 14.22 -16.17 -21.87
C ALA A 706 12.95 -16.59 -21.14
N LEU A 707 11.82 -15.99 -21.49
CA LEU A 707 10.50 -16.37 -20.95
C LEU A 707 10.11 -17.81 -21.30
N SER A 708 10.64 -18.36 -22.39
CA SER A 708 10.35 -19.72 -22.87
C SER A 708 11.27 -20.79 -22.26
N LEU A 709 12.38 -20.39 -21.62
CA LEU A 709 13.46 -21.26 -21.18
C LEU A 709 13.01 -22.31 -20.15
N PHE A 710 11.93 -22.05 -19.40
CA PHE A 710 11.36 -22.99 -18.42
C PHE A 710 10.99 -24.36 -19.01
N HIS A 711 10.76 -24.49 -20.32
CA HIS A 711 10.54 -25.80 -20.97
C HIS A 711 11.78 -26.70 -20.93
N PHE A 712 12.94 -26.07 -20.86
CA PHE A 712 14.25 -26.72 -20.93
C PHE A 712 14.92 -26.75 -19.57
N ILE A 713 14.23 -26.41 -18.49
CA ILE A 713 14.74 -26.45 -17.10
C ILE A 713 13.91 -27.48 -16.32
N PRO A 714 14.52 -28.31 -15.46
CA PRO A 714 13.78 -29.25 -14.61
C PRO A 714 13.00 -28.52 -13.48
N SER A 715 12.05 -29.21 -12.88
CA SER A 715 11.36 -28.77 -11.66
C SER A 715 12.38 -28.48 -10.55
N PRO A 716 12.18 -27.48 -9.68
CA PRO A 716 10.97 -26.63 -9.55
C PRO A 716 10.90 -25.41 -10.50
N GLU A 717 12.01 -25.02 -11.12
CA GLU A 717 12.09 -23.80 -11.95
C GLU A 717 11.42 -23.97 -13.33
N GLY A 718 11.36 -25.20 -13.85
CA GLY A 718 10.79 -25.48 -15.16
C GLY A 718 9.99 -26.76 -15.26
N LEU A 719 9.66 -27.15 -16.50
CA LEU A 719 8.76 -28.25 -16.85
C LEU A 719 9.44 -29.41 -17.57
N TYR A 720 10.76 -29.40 -17.73
CA TYR A 720 11.43 -30.37 -18.60
C TYR A 720 11.15 -31.83 -18.18
N ASP A 721 11.19 -32.12 -16.89
CA ASP A 721 10.94 -33.42 -16.27
C ASP A 721 9.46 -33.65 -15.91
N ALA A 722 8.58 -32.68 -16.17
CA ALA A 722 7.16 -32.78 -15.84
C ALA A 722 6.41 -33.80 -16.73
N PRO A 723 5.35 -34.46 -16.22
CA PRO A 723 4.48 -35.33 -17.01
C PRO A 723 3.85 -34.60 -18.20
N LYS A 724 3.54 -35.35 -19.28
CA LYS A 724 2.90 -34.79 -20.49
C LYS A 724 1.60 -34.04 -20.18
N SER A 725 0.79 -34.54 -19.25
CA SER A 725 -0.45 -33.89 -18.81
C SER A 725 -0.22 -32.49 -18.24
N VAL A 726 0.85 -32.32 -17.46
CA VAL A 726 1.26 -31.02 -16.92
C VAL A 726 1.83 -30.13 -18.02
N LYS A 727 2.65 -30.66 -18.93
CA LYS A 727 3.20 -29.85 -20.04
C LYS A 727 2.11 -29.26 -20.93
N LEU A 728 0.99 -29.97 -21.14
CA LEU A 728 -0.12 -29.53 -22.01
C LEU A 728 -0.88 -28.30 -21.48
N ILE A 729 -0.88 -28.04 -20.17
CA ILE A 729 -1.56 -26.86 -19.60
C ILE A 729 -0.72 -25.58 -19.69
N PHE A 730 0.57 -25.69 -19.99
CA PHE A 730 1.46 -24.57 -20.24
C PHE A 730 1.56 -24.24 -21.73
N PRO A 731 1.87 -22.99 -22.11
CA PRO A 731 2.08 -22.65 -23.51
C PRO A 731 3.43 -23.19 -23.97
N THR A 732 3.51 -23.78 -25.15
CA THR A 732 4.78 -24.19 -25.78
C THR A 732 5.66 -22.98 -26.15
N PRO A 733 6.97 -23.14 -26.39
CA PRO A 733 7.81 -22.04 -26.87
C PRO A 733 7.29 -21.41 -28.18
N GLY A 734 6.74 -22.22 -29.09
CA GLY A 734 6.09 -21.73 -30.31
C GLY A 734 4.84 -20.89 -30.03
N GLU A 735 4.00 -21.30 -29.07
CA GLU A 735 2.83 -20.50 -28.66
C GLU A 735 3.25 -19.16 -28.03
N ILE A 736 4.32 -19.13 -27.22
CA ILE A 736 4.87 -17.88 -26.65
C ILE A 736 5.39 -16.95 -27.77
N MET A 737 6.11 -17.49 -28.74
CA MET A 737 6.57 -16.75 -29.92
C MET A 737 5.39 -16.19 -30.73
N ASP A 738 4.36 -17.00 -30.97
CA ASP A 738 3.18 -16.58 -31.73
C ASP A 738 2.39 -15.51 -30.97
N TYR A 739 2.27 -15.58 -29.63
CA TYR A 739 1.72 -14.49 -28.83
C TYR A 739 2.51 -13.20 -29.05
N TYR A 740 3.83 -13.25 -29.02
CA TYR A 740 4.68 -12.07 -29.18
C TYR A 740 4.56 -11.46 -30.58
N CYS A 741 4.64 -12.29 -31.62
CA CYS A 741 4.45 -11.86 -33.01
C CYS A 741 3.06 -11.24 -33.22
N THR A 742 2.04 -11.77 -32.52
CA THR A 742 0.68 -11.24 -32.54
C THR A 742 0.59 -9.89 -31.82
N PHE A 743 1.08 -9.76 -30.60
CA PHE A 743 0.99 -8.51 -29.84
C PHE A 743 1.82 -7.38 -30.45
N ARG A 744 3.03 -7.68 -30.94
CA ARG A 744 3.94 -6.66 -31.45
C ARG A 744 3.81 -6.40 -32.96
N GLY A 745 3.33 -7.38 -33.73
CA GLY A 745 3.42 -7.32 -35.19
C GLY A 745 4.77 -7.75 -35.76
N TYR A 746 5.61 -8.42 -34.96
CA TYR A 746 6.95 -8.85 -35.36
C TYR A 746 6.92 -10.12 -36.23
N MET A 747 7.80 -10.22 -37.23
CA MET A 747 7.95 -11.38 -38.14
C MET A 747 6.66 -11.89 -38.83
N ARG A 748 5.59 -11.10 -38.90
CA ARG A 748 4.29 -11.52 -39.47
C ARG A 748 4.35 -11.88 -40.96
N HIS A 749 5.37 -11.41 -41.68
CA HIS A 749 5.59 -11.72 -43.09
C HIS A 749 6.22 -13.10 -43.32
N MET A 750 6.73 -13.76 -42.27
CA MET A 750 7.29 -15.11 -42.34
C MET A 750 6.23 -16.14 -41.96
N ASP A 751 6.26 -17.31 -42.59
CA ASP A 751 5.42 -18.45 -42.17
C ASP A 751 5.84 -18.97 -40.78
N ARG A 752 4.94 -19.73 -40.15
CA ARG A 752 5.15 -20.24 -38.79
C ARG A 752 6.35 -21.16 -38.66
N VAL A 753 6.60 -22.03 -39.64
CA VAL A 753 7.70 -23.01 -39.61
C VAL A 753 9.03 -22.28 -39.64
N ARG A 754 9.16 -21.25 -40.47
CA ARG A 754 10.35 -20.40 -40.55
C ARG A 754 10.58 -19.59 -39.27
N ARG A 755 9.52 -19.07 -38.63
CA ARG A 755 9.63 -18.39 -37.32
C ARG A 755 10.12 -19.34 -36.24
N GLU A 756 9.56 -20.55 -36.17
CA GLU A 756 9.97 -21.57 -35.21
C GLU A 756 11.42 -22.03 -35.45
N ASP A 757 11.81 -22.22 -36.70
CA ASP A 757 13.19 -22.51 -37.10
C ASP A 757 14.13 -21.44 -36.53
N ILE A 758 13.91 -20.16 -36.84
CA ILE A 758 14.72 -19.04 -36.32
C ILE A 758 14.75 -19.03 -34.80
N PHE A 759 13.60 -19.16 -34.14
CA PHE A 759 13.50 -19.11 -32.68
C PHE A 759 14.27 -20.22 -31.97
N ASN A 760 14.36 -21.42 -32.56
CA ASN A 760 15.15 -22.51 -32.00
C ASN A 760 16.64 -22.14 -31.83
N VAL A 761 17.18 -21.25 -32.66
CA VAL A 761 18.57 -20.76 -32.50
C VAL A 761 18.70 -19.88 -31.25
N TYR A 762 17.71 -19.02 -30.97
CA TYR A 762 17.69 -18.18 -29.76
C TYR A 762 17.54 -19.04 -28.49
N LEU A 763 16.65 -20.05 -28.52
CA LEU A 763 16.49 -20.99 -27.41
C LEU A 763 17.78 -21.79 -27.15
N ALA A 764 18.46 -22.24 -28.22
CA ALA A 764 19.73 -22.94 -28.12
C ALA A 764 20.84 -22.02 -27.57
N ALA A 765 20.87 -20.74 -27.96
CA ALA A 765 21.81 -19.76 -27.42
C ALA A 765 21.59 -19.49 -25.92
N LEU A 766 20.35 -19.47 -25.44
CA LEU A 766 20.07 -19.35 -24.00
C LEU A 766 20.37 -20.63 -23.21
N CYS A 767 20.26 -21.80 -23.85
CA CYS A 767 20.77 -23.05 -23.27
C CYS A 767 22.29 -22.97 -23.06
N LEU A 768 23.03 -22.45 -24.06
CA LEU A 768 24.46 -22.18 -23.91
C LEU A 768 24.73 -21.17 -22.79
N GLN A 769 24.02 -20.04 -22.76
CA GLN A 769 24.18 -19.03 -21.69
C GLN A 769 24.01 -19.64 -20.30
N ARG A 770 22.99 -20.49 -20.10
CA ARG A 770 22.75 -21.15 -18.81
C ARG A 770 23.87 -22.12 -18.46
N ALA A 771 24.34 -22.94 -19.41
CA ALA A 771 25.47 -23.85 -19.21
C ALA A 771 26.76 -23.09 -18.85
N THR A 772 27.09 -22.04 -19.60
CA THR A 772 28.26 -21.17 -19.32
C THR A 772 28.18 -20.57 -17.92
N ARG A 773 27.03 -19.99 -17.52
CA ARG A 773 26.89 -19.40 -16.17
C ARG A 773 27.08 -20.40 -15.05
N ILE A 774 26.69 -21.65 -15.25
CA ILE A 774 26.93 -22.73 -14.29
C ILE A 774 28.43 -23.01 -14.19
N VAL A 775 29.12 -23.17 -15.32
CA VAL A 775 30.56 -23.43 -15.36
C VAL A 775 31.36 -22.28 -14.74
N VAL A 776 31.04 -21.03 -15.08
CA VAL A 776 31.69 -19.84 -14.50
C VAL A 776 31.52 -19.79 -12.98
N ASN A 777 30.32 -20.10 -12.47
CA ASN A 777 30.08 -20.13 -11.03
C ASN A 777 30.89 -21.25 -10.34
N LEU A 778 30.94 -22.44 -10.94
CA LEU A 778 31.73 -23.56 -10.44
C LEU A 778 33.23 -23.25 -10.42
N ALA A 779 33.76 -22.60 -11.47
CA ALA A 779 35.15 -22.17 -11.53
C ALA A 779 35.49 -21.21 -10.38
N GLY A 780 34.61 -20.24 -10.09
CA GLY A 780 34.78 -19.34 -8.95
C GLY A 780 34.79 -20.06 -7.60
N ILE A 781 33.93 -21.07 -7.42
CA ILE A 781 33.91 -21.91 -6.20
C ILE A 781 35.20 -22.74 -6.08
N MET A 782 35.67 -23.35 -7.17
CA MET A 782 36.92 -24.12 -7.17
C MET A 782 38.12 -23.26 -6.78
N GLN A 783 38.18 -22.02 -7.28
CA GLN A 783 39.22 -21.06 -6.91
C GLN A 783 39.17 -20.70 -5.42
N ALA A 784 37.98 -20.56 -4.84
CA ALA A 784 37.82 -20.27 -3.41
C ALA A 784 38.13 -21.48 -2.50
N ASN A 785 37.91 -22.70 -2.97
CA ASN A 785 37.99 -23.94 -2.17
C ASN A 785 39.17 -24.85 -2.52
N ASN A 786 40.32 -24.30 -2.95
CA ASN A 786 41.53 -25.07 -3.28
C ASN A 786 41.28 -26.24 -4.27
N ASN A 787 40.49 -26.00 -5.33
CA ASN A 787 40.16 -26.97 -6.38
C ASN A 787 39.35 -28.20 -5.94
N MET A 788 38.67 -28.16 -4.79
CA MET A 788 37.73 -29.21 -4.37
C MET A 788 36.27 -28.78 -4.62
N LEU A 789 35.46 -29.72 -5.12
CA LEU A 789 34.01 -29.57 -5.30
C LEU A 789 33.29 -30.66 -4.50
N ASP A 790 32.22 -30.30 -3.78
CA ASP A 790 31.42 -31.30 -3.08
C ASP A 790 30.44 -32.00 -4.05
N ALA A 791 29.70 -32.99 -3.52
CA ALA A 791 28.75 -33.77 -4.30
C ALA A 791 27.56 -32.94 -4.83
N ALA A 792 27.27 -31.78 -4.24
CA ALA A 792 26.24 -30.86 -4.73
C ALA A 792 26.70 -30.11 -5.99
N GLU A 793 27.94 -29.64 -6.02
CA GLU A 793 28.55 -28.90 -7.13
C GLU A 793 28.80 -29.82 -8.32
N ASN A 794 29.21 -31.07 -8.10
CA ASN A 794 29.37 -32.06 -9.17
C ASN A 794 28.06 -32.32 -9.96
N ARG A 795 26.89 -32.20 -9.32
CA ARG A 795 25.59 -32.31 -10.01
C ARG A 795 25.34 -31.14 -10.96
N ASN A 796 25.93 -29.97 -10.70
CA ASN A 796 25.79 -28.80 -11.56
C ASN A 796 26.58 -28.96 -12.87
N ILE A 797 27.70 -29.69 -12.87
CA ILE A 797 28.46 -30.00 -14.10
C ILE A 797 27.57 -30.82 -15.06
N ALA A 798 26.99 -31.92 -14.56
CA ALA A 798 26.06 -32.74 -15.33
C ALA A 798 24.84 -31.95 -15.82
N PHE A 799 24.40 -30.95 -15.04
CA PHE A 799 23.32 -30.07 -15.45
C PHE A 799 23.72 -29.13 -16.60
N ALA A 800 24.95 -28.59 -16.61
CA ALA A 800 25.48 -27.81 -17.72
C ALA A 800 25.52 -28.63 -19.02
N ASP A 801 25.97 -29.90 -18.95
CA ASP A 801 25.94 -30.83 -20.10
C ASP A 801 24.52 -31.08 -20.62
N GLN A 802 23.57 -31.29 -19.71
CA GLN A 802 22.17 -31.49 -20.09
C GLN A 802 21.59 -30.26 -20.80
N MET A 803 21.91 -29.05 -20.32
CA MET A 803 21.50 -27.82 -21.00
C MET A 803 22.10 -27.72 -22.40
N ALA A 804 23.39 -28.04 -22.54
CA ALA A 804 24.05 -28.03 -23.85
C ALA A 804 23.43 -29.04 -24.83
N ARG A 805 23.16 -30.27 -24.37
CA ARG A 805 22.46 -31.30 -25.15
C ARG A 805 21.08 -30.86 -25.62
N ARG A 806 20.29 -30.23 -24.75
CA ARG A 806 18.97 -29.67 -25.11
C ARG A 806 19.08 -28.60 -26.20
N GLY A 807 20.10 -27.74 -26.12
CA GLY A 807 20.43 -26.79 -27.18
C GLY A 807 20.75 -27.46 -28.51
N ILE A 808 21.57 -28.52 -28.49
CA ILE A 808 21.91 -29.30 -29.70
C ILE A 808 20.65 -29.94 -30.31
N GLU A 809 19.78 -30.53 -29.49
CA GLU A 809 18.52 -31.12 -29.96
C GLU A 809 17.62 -30.12 -30.69
N LEU A 810 17.56 -28.87 -30.23
CA LEU A 810 16.82 -27.80 -30.89
C LEU A 810 17.39 -27.50 -32.29
N LEU A 811 18.72 -27.45 -32.41
CA LEU A 811 19.40 -27.24 -33.69
C LEU A 811 19.25 -28.45 -34.63
N LEU A 812 19.23 -29.67 -34.12
CA LEU A 812 18.98 -30.88 -34.93
C LEU A 812 17.54 -30.94 -35.46
N ARG A 813 16.56 -30.44 -34.71
CA ARG A 813 15.17 -30.32 -35.21
C ARG A 813 15.08 -29.38 -36.41
N ARG A 814 15.89 -28.30 -36.45
CA ARG A 814 16.02 -27.44 -37.65
C ARG A 814 16.48 -28.22 -38.87
N GLN A 815 17.38 -29.20 -38.72
CA GLN A 815 17.88 -30.01 -39.84
C GLN A 815 16.85 -31.04 -40.30
N LYS A 816 16.08 -31.65 -39.38
CA LYS A 816 15.06 -32.66 -39.70
C LYS A 816 13.79 -32.10 -40.33
N ALA A 817 13.35 -30.90 -39.96
CA ALA A 817 12.19 -30.25 -40.58
C ALA A 817 12.43 -29.80 -42.03
N LYS A 818 13.64 -30.02 -42.56
CA LYS A 818 14.08 -29.66 -43.92
C LYS A 818 14.20 -30.88 -44.85
N VAL A 819 14.04 -32.10 -44.31
CA VAL A 819 13.90 -33.37 -45.04
C VAL A 819 12.42 -33.74 -45.06
#